data_AF-A0A367JAB5-F1
#
_entry.id   AF-A0A367JAB5-F1
#
_cell.length_a   1.000
_cell.length_b   1.000
_cell.length_c   1.000
_cell.angle_alpha   90.00
_cell.angle_beta   90.00
_cell.angle_gamma   90.00
#
_symmetry.space_group_name_H-M   'P 1'
#
loop_
_entity.id
_entity.type
_entity.pdbx_description
1 polymer ?
#
loop_
_entity_poly.entity_id
_entity_poly.type
_entity_poly.pdbx_seq_one_letter_code
_entity_poly.pdbx_strand_id
1 'polypeptide(L)'
;MFASVTSRIALQTRSTLAQRFYATGAGVNTLLYVEHKDGAISGATLNALTAAKKLGGSVTALVAGDAPEGVAKEVAKLEGVSKVLTAKDAAYAHALPEDIAPLLAEVQAKNGFTHLITGHTAGGKNVFPRAAALLDVAAISDITAIESEDTFVRPIYAGNAIATVKTNDKVKVITVRGTAFEATSATQDAAPEEAVSPSEKLGLTQWEGEEIQKSDRPDLGSAKRVISGGRGMKNGENFKLLYDLADKIGAAVGASRAAVDAGFVDNSLQVGQTGKIVAPELYIAVGISGAIQHLAGMKDSKTIVAINKDADAPIFQVADYGLVDDLFKAVPELTEKITNNSIKTTKKVLQSPFWFGGAASCIATLVSHPFDLTKVRLQTLRLDTNKSLWSEIQLLSPIRMVKTMWTISRQEGVLALYSGLSASLLRQGTYSTIRFGLYDKFKYAVAGDAKPTMRQLLFCSTMAGVLGGAFGNPSDVVNVRMQNDGQLPPNKRRNYKNVIDGMVRICREEGPQALFRGLGSSTNRAVLITVSQMTSYDVFKQMCIDQLGLQNGLTTHFVSSLLAGLVATTVCSPLDVVKTRIMNAHGKDDIRRPLKMMKYMVQHEGVGSLFRGWMPAFIRLGPHTIVTFIVLEQLKDWHRQFYQD
;
A
#
# COMPACT_ATOMS: atom_id res chain seq x y z
N MET A 1 12.31 77.18 -5.99
CA MET A 1 12.69 78.01 -4.83
C MET A 1 11.54 77.97 -3.84
N PHE A 2 11.85 77.77 -2.55
CA PHE A 2 10.95 77.54 -1.41
C PHE A 2 10.43 76.11 -1.22
N ALA A 3 11.23 75.31 -0.51
CA ALA A 3 10.74 74.23 0.34
C ALA A 3 10.77 74.74 1.78
N SER A 4 9.65 74.64 2.48
CA SER A 4 9.48 75.10 3.85
C SER A 4 8.78 74.03 4.70
N VAL A 5 9.17 74.01 5.97
CA VAL A 5 8.40 73.55 7.14
C VAL A 5 8.59 72.09 7.58
N THR A 6 9.65 71.92 8.38
CA THR A 6 9.67 71.28 9.71
C THR A 6 8.34 70.78 10.30
N SER A 7 8.32 69.57 10.88
CA SER A 7 8.29 69.39 12.36
C SER A 7 8.03 67.96 12.85
N ARG A 8 8.76 67.61 13.94
CA ARG A 8 8.46 66.66 15.04
C ARG A 8 8.48 65.14 14.78
N ILE A 9 9.66 64.54 15.04
CA ILE A 9 9.76 63.23 15.71
C ILE A 9 10.79 63.36 16.83
N ALA A 10 10.33 63.38 18.08
CA ALA A 10 11.16 63.21 19.27
C ALA A 10 10.31 62.46 20.30
N LEU A 11 10.56 61.16 20.45
CA LEU A 11 10.18 60.40 21.64
C LEU A 11 11.16 59.24 21.83
N GLN A 12 12.19 59.57 22.60
CA GLN A 12 12.78 58.79 23.69
C GLN A 12 13.05 57.30 23.44
N THR A 13 14.28 57.04 22.99
CA THR A 13 15.06 55.87 23.37
C THR A 13 15.29 55.85 24.89
N ARG A 14 14.67 54.90 25.60
CA ARG A 14 15.17 54.40 26.88
C ARG A 14 15.41 52.90 26.76
N SER A 15 16.68 52.54 26.86
CA SER A 15 17.15 51.18 27.02
C SER A 15 16.65 50.58 28.32
N THR A 16 15.96 49.46 28.25
CA THR A 16 16.00 48.44 29.29
C THR A 16 16.56 47.18 28.66
N LEU A 17 17.77 46.82 29.08
CA LEU A 17 18.33 45.49 28.93
C LEU A 17 17.35 44.50 29.58
N ALA A 18 16.45 43.93 28.78
CA ALA A 18 15.82 42.66 29.09
C ALA A 18 16.75 41.55 28.59
N GLN A 19 17.10 40.65 29.50
CA GLN A 19 17.96 39.49 29.29
C GLN A 19 17.60 38.79 27.98
N ARG A 20 18.53 38.83 27.02
CA ARG A 20 18.54 37.89 25.91
C ARG A 20 18.83 36.51 26.50
N PHE A 21 17.77 35.79 26.86
CA PHE A 21 17.85 34.34 26.93
C PHE A 21 18.36 33.88 25.57
N TYR A 22 19.55 33.30 25.58
CA TYR A 22 19.98 32.43 24.49
C TYR A 22 18.93 31.32 24.41
N ALA A 23 17.99 31.46 23.47
CA ALA A 23 17.12 30.36 23.10
C ALA A 23 18.02 29.29 22.49
N THR A 24 18.47 28.36 23.33
CA THR A 24 18.76 26.98 22.95
C THR A 24 17.70 26.58 21.94
N GLY A 25 18.08 26.17 20.72
CA GLY A 25 17.16 25.89 19.62
C GLY A 25 15.91 25.17 20.12
N ALA A 26 14.81 25.91 20.24
CA ALA A 26 13.63 25.42 20.92
C ALA A 26 13.06 24.32 20.04
N GLY A 27 12.99 23.09 20.57
CA GLY A 27 12.32 22.00 19.90
C GLY A 27 10.87 22.37 19.54
N VAL A 28 10.25 21.56 18.69
CA VAL A 28 8.86 21.75 18.25
C VAL A 28 7.95 22.06 19.45
N ASN A 29 7.19 23.16 19.35
CA ASN A 29 6.18 23.54 20.33
C ASN A 29 4.94 24.03 19.59
N THR A 30 3.83 23.30 19.75
CA THR A 30 2.64 23.43 18.93
C THR A 30 1.49 24.05 19.71
N LEU A 31 0.84 25.05 19.13
CA LEU A 31 -0.44 25.60 19.55
C LEU A 31 -1.56 24.97 18.71
N LEU A 32 -2.37 24.12 19.34
CA LEU A 32 -3.59 23.57 18.74
C LEU A 32 -4.78 24.48 19.03
N TYR A 33 -5.39 25.06 18.01
CA TYR A 33 -6.66 25.76 18.18
C TYR A 33 -7.82 24.76 18.23
N VAL A 34 -8.55 24.75 19.33
CA VAL A 34 -9.69 23.86 19.57
C VAL A 34 -10.95 24.50 19.02
N GLU A 35 -11.48 23.90 17.95
CA GLU A 35 -12.81 24.21 17.46
C GLU A 35 -13.83 23.44 18.29
N HIS A 36 -14.81 24.15 18.83
CA HIS A 36 -15.89 23.58 19.62
C HIS A 36 -17.18 24.34 19.32
N LYS A 37 -18.31 23.67 19.53
CA LYS A 37 -19.64 24.25 19.39
C LYS A 37 -20.58 23.58 20.38
N ASP A 38 -21.43 24.38 21.04
CA ASP A 38 -22.39 23.90 22.03
C ASP A 38 -21.75 23.04 23.14
N GLY A 39 -20.51 23.37 23.52
CA GLY A 39 -19.74 22.63 24.53
C GLY A 39 -19.11 21.32 24.03
N ALA A 40 -19.26 20.96 22.75
CA ALA A 40 -18.69 19.76 22.17
C ALA A 40 -17.45 20.06 21.31
N ILE A 41 -16.39 19.27 21.49
CA ILE A 41 -15.17 19.35 20.69
C ILE A 41 -15.44 18.86 19.27
N SER A 42 -15.00 19.62 18.27
CA SER A 42 -15.07 19.21 16.87
C SER A 42 -14.19 17.98 16.61
N GLY A 43 -14.71 17.00 15.86
CA GLY A 43 -13.92 15.84 15.43
C GLY A 43 -12.64 16.26 14.70
N ALA A 44 -12.69 17.34 13.92
CA ALA A 44 -11.54 17.87 13.18
C ALA A 44 -10.40 18.33 14.11
N THR A 45 -10.72 18.80 15.33
CA THR A 45 -9.70 19.12 16.35
C THR A 45 -8.99 17.86 16.83
N LEU A 46 -9.71 16.74 16.97
CA LEU A 46 -9.11 15.46 17.35
C LEU A 46 -8.15 14.94 16.27
N ASN A 47 -8.50 15.10 14.99
CA ASN A 47 -7.60 14.77 13.87
C ASN A 47 -6.37 15.69 13.86
N ALA A 48 -6.56 16.99 14.10
CA ALA A 48 -5.48 17.96 14.16
C ALA A 48 -4.53 17.72 15.35
N LEU A 49 -5.04 17.26 16.49
CA LEU A 49 -4.22 16.83 17.63
C LEU A 49 -3.33 15.64 17.26
N THR A 50 -3.86 14.64 16.54
CA THR A 50 -3.07 13.52 16.04
C THR A 50 -1.96 13.98 15.09
N ALA A 51 -2.24 14.96 14.23
CA ALA A 51 -1.23 15.58 13.38
C ALA A 51 -0.16 16.34 14.21
N ALA A 52 -0.58 17.10 15.22
CA ALA A 52 0.31 17.81 16.13
C ALA A 52 1.27 16.85 16.86
N LYS A 53 0.78 15.71 17.34
CA LYS A 53 1.62 14.68 17.98
C LYS A 53 2.71 14.13 17.05
N LYS A 54 2.44 14.06 15.74
CA LYS A 54 3.44 13.59 14.74
C LYS A 54 4.56 14.59 14.50
N LEU A 55 4.35 15.90 14.75
CA LEU A 55 5.43 16.89 14.71
C LEU A 55 6.42 16.70 15.87
N GLY A 56 5.99 16.03 16.94
CA GLY A 56 6.77 15.87 18.16
C GLY A 56 6.69 17.11 19.06
N GLY A 57 7.46 17.07 20.16
CA GLY A 57 7.47 18.15 21.14
C GLY A 57 6.17 18.28 21.95
N SER A 58 5.96 19.45 22.56
CA SER A 58 4.78 19.72 23.40
C SER A 58 3.62 20.29 22.59
N VAL A 59 2.39 19.86 22.90
CA VAL A 59 1.16 20.43 22.32
C VAL A 59 0.42 21.19 23.40
N THR A 60 0.23 22.49 23.20
CA THR A 60 -0.64 23.34 24.01
C THR A 60 -1.94 23.58 23.26
N ALA A 61 -3.07 23.29 23.87
CA ALA A 61 -4.38 23.53 23.28
C ALA A 61 -4.91 24.91 23.68
N LEU A 62 -5.52 25.66 22.76
CA LEU A 62 -6.21 26.92 23.03
C LEU A 62 -7.71 26.72 22.86
N VAL A 63 -8.46 26.97 23.93
CA VAL A 63 -9.93 26.99 23.94
C VAL A 63 -10.39 28.43 24.16
N ALA A 64 -11.02 29.01 23.14
CA ALA A 64 -11.57 30.36 23.19
C ALA A 64 -13.10 30.30 23.15
N GLY A 65 -13.79 31.08 23.99
CA GLY A 65 -15.25 31.12 24.04
C GLY A 65 -15.77 32.06 25.11
N ASP A 66 -17.09 32.17 25.23
CA ASP A 66 -17.76 32.88 26.33
C ASP A 66 -17.64 32.11 27.67
N ALA A 67 -17.67 30.78 27.60
CA ALA A 67 -17.52 29.85 28.71
C ALA A 67 -16.64 28.63 28.30
N PRO A 68 -15.32 28.83 28.08
CA PRO A 68 -14.44 27.79 27.58
C PRO A 68 -14.13 26.68 28.60
N GLU A 69 -14.47 26.86 29.88
CA GLU A 69 -14.00 26.01 30.99
C GLU A 69 -14.52 24.56 30.89
N GLY A 70 -15.74 24.36 30.38
CA GLY A 70 -16.30 23.02 30.19
C GLY A 70 -15.50 22.22 29.16
N VAL A 71 -15.29 22.82 27.99
CA VAL A 71 -14.52 22.24 26.88
C VAL A 71 -13.06 22.07 27.28
N ALA A 72 -12.47 23.04 27.98
CA ALA A 72 -11.08 22.99 28.44
C ALA A 72 -10.80 21.75 29.31
N LYS A 73 -11.73 21.39 30.21
CA LYS A 73 -11.61 20.18 31.04
C LYS A 73 -11.63 18.89 30.23
N GLU A 74 -12.40 18.85 29.14
CA GLU A 74 -12.42 17.69 28.24
C GLU A 74 -11.13 17.62 27.43
N VAL A 75 -10.69 18.76 26.88
CA VAL A 75 -9.43 18.88 26.13
C VAL A 75 -8.21 18.52 26.98
N ALA A 76 -8.19 18.93 28.26
CA ALA A 76 -7.11 18.65 29.19
C ALA A 76 -6.88 17.14 29.38
N LYS A 77 -7.91 16.32 29.19
CA LYS A 77 -7.84 14.86 29.31
C LYS A 77 -7.40 14.18 28.02
N LEU A 78 -7.24 14.88 26.90
CA LEU A 78 -6.85 14.26 25.63
C LEU A 78 -5.37 13.88 25.63
N GLU A 79 -5.07 12.63 25.25
CA GLU A 79 -3.70 12.12 25.23
C GLU A 79 -2.83 12.88 24.21
N GLY A 80 -1.78 13.54 24.72
CA GLY A 80 -0.84 14.34 23.93
C GLY A 80 -0.99 15.85 24.15
N VAL A 81 -2.04 16.31 24.84
CA VAL A 81 -2.15 17.70 25.28
C VAL A 81 -1.27 17.88 26.53
N SER A 82 -0.31 18.81 26.47
CA SER A 82 0.61 19.11 27.57
C SER A 82 0.11 20.24 28.47
N LYS A 83 -0.69 21.16 27.92
CA LYS A 83 -1.24 22.32 28.61
C LYS A 83 -2.49 22.81 27.87
N VAL A 84 -3.45 23.38 28.59
CA VAL A 84 -4.63 24.04 28.01
C VAL A 84 -4.60 25.52 28.36
N LEU A 85 -4.75 26.37 27.35
CA LEU A 85 -4.95 27.81 27.47
C LEU A 85 -6.43 28.12 27.29
N THR A 86 -7.00 28.91 28.18
CA THR A 86 -8.39 29.35 28.08
C THR A 86 -8.46 30.86 27.85
N ALA A 87 -9.16 31.25 26.78
CA ALA A 87 -9.43 32.65 26.46
C ALA A 87 -10.93 32.91 26.60
N LYS A 88 -11.31 33.56 27.70
CA LYS A 88 -12.71 33.82 28.02
C LYS A 88 -13.12 35.23 27.60
N ASP A 89 -14.00 35.34 26.61
CA ASP A 89 -14.64 36.58 26.20
C ASP A 89 -15.90 36.27 25.36
N ALA A 90 -16.96 37.06 25.52
CA ALA A 90 -18.18 36.92 24.72
C ALA A 90 -17.92 37.07 23.20
N ALA A 91 -16.91 37.82 22.80
CA ALA A 91 -16.51 37.96 21.40
C ALA A 91 -16.08 36.62 20.75
N TYR A 92 -15.62 35.66 21.56
CA TYR A 92 -15.19 34.36 21.06
C TYR A 92 -16.31 33.34 20.92
N ALA A 93 -17.55 33.64 21.35
CA ALA A 93 -18.68 32.70 21.34
C ALA A 93 -18.97 32.11 19.95
N HIS A 94 -18.78 32.90 18.89
CA HIS A 94 -19.06 32.51 17.50
C HIS A 94 -17.80 32.41 16.62
N ALA A 95 -16.62 32.40 17.25
CA ALA A 95 -15.33 32.21 16.59
C ALA A 95 -15.10 33.09 15.35
N LEU A 96 -15.49 34.37 15.41
CA LEU A 96 -15.26 35.31 14.30
C LEU A 96 -13.75 35.46 14.03
N PRO A 97 -13.31 35.45 12.76
CA PRO A 97 -11.89 35.51 12.42
C PRO A 97 -11.25 36.84 12.83
N GLU A 98 -12.02 37.94 12.88
CA GLU A 98 -11.60 39.25 13.39
C GLU A 98 -11.14 39.21 14.84
N ASP A 99 -11.73 38.32 15.65
CA ASP A 99 -11.46 38.22 17.09
C ASP A 99 -10.48 37.09 17.40
N ILE A 100 -10.62 35.93 16.75
CA ILE A 100 -9.78 34.75 17.03
C ILE A 100 -8.37 34.89 16.43
N ALA A 101 -8.21 35.48 15.24
CA ALA A 101 -6.89 35.55 14.60
C ALA A 101 -5.89 36.44 15.38
N PRO A 102 -6.28 37.63 15.89
CA PRO A 102 -5.41 38.41 16.78
C PRO A 102 -5.05 37.66 18.06
N LEU A 103 -6.01 36.96 18.68
CA LEU A 103 -5.75 36.11 19.84
C LEU A 103 -4.67 35.05 19.56
N LEU A 104 -4.77 34.35 18.42
CA LEU A 104 -3.77 33.35 18.02
C LEU A 104 -2.38 33.98 17.85
N ALA A 105 -2.30 35.14 17.20
CA ALA A 105 -1.04 35.86 16.99
C ALA A 105 -0.41 36.33 18.31
N GLU A 106 -1.21 36.88 19.23
CA GLU A 106 -0.72 37.30 20.55
C GLU A 106 -0.26 36.12 21.41
N VAL A 107 -1.04 35.03 21.44
CA VAL A 107 -0.69 33.82 22.18
C VAL A 107 0.59 33.20 21.61
N GLN A 108 0.75 33.20 20.29
CA GLN A 108 1.99 32.81 19.62
C GLN A 108 3.16 33.67 20.08
N ALA A 109 3.04 35.00 20.02
CA ALA A 109 4.12 35.93 20.35
C ALA A 109 4.55 35.83 21.83
N LYS A 110 3.59 35.68 22.75
CA LYS A 110 3.84 35.57 24.20
C LYS A 110 4.53 34.26 24.60
N ASN A 111 4.22 33.16 23.91
CA ASN A 111 4.68 31.81 24.30
C ASN A 111 5.76 31.23 23.37
N GLY A 112 6.03 31.86 22.22
CA GLY A 112 7.04 31.40 21.27
C GLY A 112 6.70 30.09 20.56
N PHE A 113 5.42 29.83 20.27
CA PHE A 113 5.01 28.62 19.54
C PHE A 113 5.60 28.59 18.12
N THR A 114 6.12 27.44 17.71
CA THR A 114 6.71 27.22 16.38
C THR A 114 5.69 26.73 15.36
N HIS A 115 4.58 26.15 15.83
CA HIS A 115 3.50 25.64 14.98
C HIS A 115 2.15 26.09 15.53
N LEU A 116 1.28 26.59 14.66
CA LEU A 116 -0.14 26.81 14.91
C LEU A 116 -0.90 25.81 14.05
N ILE A 117 -1.78 25.01 14.65
CA ILE A 117 -2.48 23.93 13.94
C ILE A 117 -3.97 23.89 14.30
N THR A 118 -4.81 23.59 13.31
CA THR A 118 -6.25 23.31 13.52
C THR A 118 -6.81 22.41 12.40
N GLY A 119 -8.09 22.06 12.47
CA GLY A 119 -8.79 21.30 11.44
C GLY A 119 -9.02 22.12 10.16
N HIS A 120 -9.03 21.47 8.99
CA HIS A 120 -9.36 22.12 7.72
C HIS A 120 -10.88 22.27 7.52
N THR A 121 -11.55 22.88 8.50
CA THR A 121 -13.00 23.14 8.53
C THR A 121 -13.33 24.49 7.88
N ALA A 122 -14.61 24.88 7.85
CA ALA A 122 -14.99 26.24 7.49
C ALA A 122 -14.38 27.29 8.43
N GLY A 123 -14.36 27.01 9.75
CA GLY A 123 -13.73 27.88 10.76
C GLY A 123 -12.23 28.00 10.56
N GLY A 124 -11.51 26.87 10.46
CA GLY A 124 -10.06 26.86 10.23
C GLY A 124 -9.66 27.56 8.93
N LYS A 125 -10.41 27.35 7.83
CA LYS A 125 -10.19 28.06 6.55
C LYS A 125 -10.41 29.57 6.63
N ASN A 126 -11.20 30.03 7.60
CA ASN A 126 -11.48 31.44 7.78
C ASN A 126 -10.45 32.11 8.71
N VAL A 127 -10.16 31.48 9.85
CA VAL A 127 -9.28 32.03 10.90
C VAL A 127 -7.79 31.95 10.55
N PHE A 128 -7.31 30.79 10.10
CA PHE A 128 -5.86 30.53 10.04
C PHE A 128 -5.11 31.33 8.96
N PRO A 129 -5.66 31.57 7.75
CA PRO A 129 -5.00 32.44 6.78
C PRO A 129 -4.82 33.86 7.31
N ARG A 130 -5.78 34.36 8.10
CA ARG A 130 -5.69 35.67 8.75
C ARG A 130 -4.63 35.69 9.85
N ALA A 131 -4.56 34.65 10.68
CA ALA A 131 -3.50 34.51 11.68
C ALA A 131 -2.10 34.45 11.04
N ALA A 132 -1.96 33.73 9.92
CA ALA A 132 -0.71 33.68 9.16
C ALA A 132 -0.30 35.05 8.62
N ALA A 133 -1.26 35.82 8.09
CA ALA A 133 -1.01 37.18 7.62
C ALA A 133 -0.59 38.14 8.74
N LEU A 134 -1.22 38.06 9.92
CA LEU A 134 -0.83 38.86 11.10
C LEU A 134 0.58 38.54 11.60
N LEU A 135 1.02 37.29 11.43
CA LEU A 135 2.35 36.80 11.79
C LEU A 135 3.40 36.98 10.68
N ASP A 136 2.99 37.47 9.49
CA ASP A 136 3.83 37.60 8.29
C ASP A 136 4.50 36.27 7.87
N VAL A 137 3.73 35.18 7.82
CA VAL A 137 4.18 33.84 7.40
C VAL A 137 3.23 33.19 6.40
N ALA A 138 3.71 32.18 5.68
CA ALA A 138 2.89 31.45 4.73
C ALA A 138 1.85 30.53 5.43
N ALA A 139 0.61 30.55 4.94
CA ALA A 139 -0.43 29.60 5.37
C ALA A 139 -0.30 28.26 4.62
N ILE A 140 -0.12 27.16 5.36
CA ILE A 140 0.00 25.81 4.82
C ILE A 140 -1.33 25.07 5.04
N SER A 141 -2.24 25.21 4.10
CA SER A 141 -3.59 24.68 4.25
C SER A 141 -3.74 23.23 3.79
N ASP A 142 -4.69 22.50 4.41
CA ASP A 142 -5.18 21.20 3.95
C ASP A 142 -4.11 20.11 3.88
N ILE A 143 -3.25 20.01 4.90
CA ILE A 143 -2.20 18.99 4.92
C ILE A 143 -2.79 17.59 5.09
N THR A 144 -2.17 16.62 4.41
CA THR A 144 -2.52 15.19 4.47
C THR A 144 -1.41 14.33 5.05
N ALA A 145 -0.16 14.83 5.07
CA ALA A 145 0.94 14.18 5.76
C ALA A 145 1.98 15.19 6.23
N ILE A 146 2.85 14.74 7.13
CA ILE A 146 3.95 15.49 7.72
C ILE A 146 5.20 14.65 7.48
N GLU A 147 6.19 15.20 6.76
CA GLU A 147 7.48 14.55 6.50
C GLU A 147 8.53 14.95 7.54
N SER A 148 8.53 16.22 7.94
CA SER A 148 9.38 16.79 9.00
C SER A 148 8.67 17.97 9.66
N GLU A 149 9.31 18.58 10.67
CA GLU A 149 8.82 19.80 11.34
C GLU A 149 8.65 21.02 10.41
N ASP A 150 9.21 21.00 9.21
CA ASP A 150 9.14 22.12 8.26
C ASP A 150 8.62 21.71 6.87
N THR A 151 8.26 20.43 6.69
CA THR A 151 7.90 19.87 5.40
C THR A 151 6.59 19.07 5.48
N PHE A 152 5.61 19.49 4.67
CA PHE A 152 4.24 19.02 4.71
C PHE A 152 3.78 18.56 3.34
N VAL A 153 2.89 17.57 3.30
CA VAL A 153 2.29 17.08 2.05
C VAL A 153 0.84 17.53 2.00
N ARG A 154 0.44 18.11 0.87
CA ARG A 154 -0.94 18.55 0.64
C ARG A 154 -1.42 18.32 -0.79
N PRO A 155 -2.71 18.02 -1.00
CA PRO A 155 -3.29 17.97 -2.33
C PRO A 155 -3.45 19.39 -2.92
N ILE A 156 -3.25 19.48 -4.22
CA ILE A 156 -3.58 20.65 -5.05
C ILE A 156 -4.35 20.17 -6.29
N TYR A 157 -4.98 21.11 -7.02
CA TYR A 157 -5.81 20.79 -8.20
C TYR A 157 -6.85 19.68 -7.91
N ALA A 158 -7.62 19.84 -6.82
CA ALA A 158 -8.61 18.85 -6.36
C ALA A 158 -8.03 17.43 -6.11
N GLY A 159 -6.74 17.39 -5.73
CA GLY A 159 -6.01 16.16 -5.44
C GLY A 159 -5.56 15.39 -6.69
N ASN A 160 -5.50 16.04 -7.85
CA ASN A 160 -4.84 15.48 -9.05
C ASN A 160 -3.32 15.60 -8.98
N ALA A 161 -2.81 16.50 -8.14
CA ALA A 161 -1.39 16.55 -7.80
C ALA A 161 -1.22 16.65 -6.28
N ILE A 162 -0.15 16.05 -5.79
CA ILE A 162 0.25 16.08 -4.39
C ILE A 162 1.53 16.90 -4.32
N ALA A 163 1.52 17.97 -3.54
CA ALA A 163 2.65 18.86 -3.36
C ALA A 163 3.30 18.62 -2.00
N THR A 164 4.62 18.42 -1.99
CA THR A 164 5.45 18.49 -0.80
C THR A 164 5.95 19.93 -0.65
N VAL A 165 5.52 20.59 0.43
CA VAL A 165 5.79 22.01 0.70
C VAL A 165 6.72 22.11 1.90
N LYS A 166 7.92 22.65 1.67
CA LYS A 166 8.87 23.00 2.72
C LYS A 166 8.85 24.51 2.95
N THR A 167 8.75 24.96 4.20
CA THR A 167 8.82 26.38 4.56
C THR A 167 10.05 26.71 5.39
N ASN A 168 10.63 27.88 5.16
CA ASN A 168 11.70 28.43 5.98
C ASN A 168 11.17 29.39 7.06
N ASP A 169 9.85 29.61 7.12
CA ASP A 169 9.23 30.47 8.11
C ASP A 169 9.45 29.91 9.52
N LYS A 170 9.68 30.82 10.48
CA LYS A 170 9.92 30.43 11.87
C LYS A 170 8.67 29.81 12.51
N VAL A 171 7.50 30.31 12.14
CA VAL A 171 6.20 29.84 12.62
C VAL A 171 5.43 29.19 11.46
N LYS A 172 4.96 27.98 11.65
CA LYS A 172 4.15 27.25 10.66
C LYS A 172 2.68 27.37 11.01
N VAL A 173 1.87 27.94 10.13
CA VAL A 173 0.42 28.05 10.33
C VAL A 173 -0.29 27.04 9.43
N ILE A 174 -0.88 26.02 10.03
CA ILE A 174 -1.29 24.78 9.34
C ILE A 174 -2.77 24.48 9.57
N THR A 175 -3.47 24.06 8.51
CA THR A 175 -4.78 23.39 8.66
C THR A 175 -4.70 21.95 8.19
N VAL A 176 -5.35 21.05 8.93
CA VAL A 176 -5.20 19.60 8.78
C VAL A 176 -6.42 18.98 8.14
N ARG A 177 -6.24 18.19 7.08
CA ARG A 177 -7.34 17.41 6.50
C ARG A 177 -7.79 16.35 7.50
N GLY A 178 -9.03 16.46 7.98
CA GLY A 178 -9.59 15.54 8.98
C GLY A 178 -9.51 14.07 8.56
N THR A 179 -9.76 13.76 7.28
CA THR A 179 -9.75 12.40 6.75
C THR A 179 -8.36 11.76 6.62
N ALA A 180 -7.28 12.54 6.76
CA ALA A 180 -5.91 12.05 6.57
C ALA A 180 -5.23 11.61 7.88
N PHE A 181 -5.81 11.94 9.03
CA PHE A 181 -5.27 11.63 10.35
C PHE A 181 -6.39 11.03 11.20
N GLU A 182 -6.15 9.92 11.90
CA GLU A 182 -7.16 9.32 12.77
C GLU A 182 -7.52 10.26 13.93
N ALA A 183 -8.80 10.34 14.28
CA ALA A 183 -9.25 11.11 15.44
C ALA A 183 -8.79 10.39 16.72
N THR A 184 -8.15 11.11 17.64
CA THR A 184 -7.78 10.52 18.93
C THR A 184 -9.01 10.38 19.83
N SER A 185 -9.12 9.23 20.49
CA SER A 185 -10.07 8.98 21.59
C SER A 185 -9.36 8.63 22.90
N ALA A 186 -8.02 8.64 22.90
CA ALA A 186 -7.23 8.23 24.04
C ALA A 186 -7.15 9.36 25.07
N THR A 187 -7.21 8.97 26.34
CA THR A 187 -7.25 9.90 27.46
C THR A 187 -6.04 9.74 28.38
N GLN A 188 -5.68 10.81 29.05
CA GLN A 188 -4.61 10.89 30.05
C GLN A 188 -5.11 11.65 31.30
N ASP A 189 -4.25 11.76 32.31
CA ASP A 189 -4.48 12.69 33.43
C ASP A 189 -4.59 14.13 32.91
N ALA A 190 -5.45 14.92 33.56
CA ALA A 190 -5.76 16.27 33.11
C ALA A 190 -4.50 17.15 33.07
N ALA A 191 -4.21 17.69 31.88
CA ALA A 191 -3.16 18.67 31.67
C ALA A 191 -3.45 19.97 32.45
N PRO A 192 -2.41 20.71 32.88
CA PRO A 192 -2.59 21.99 33.55
C PRO A 192 -3.33 23.00 32.65
N GLU A 193 -4.25 23.73 33.26
CA GLU A 193 -5.03 24.79 32.61
C GLU A 193 -4.48 26.17 33.03
N GLU A 194 -4.39 27.12 32.09
CA GLU A 194 -3.98 28.51 32.33
C GLU A 194 -4.90 29.46 31.56
N ALA A 195 -5.34 30.53 32.22
CA ALA A 195 -6.12 31.58 31.56
C ALA A 195 -5.19 32.57 30.83
N VAL A 196 -5.56 32.95 29.61
CA VAL A 196 -4.90 34.00 28.84
C VAL A 196 -5.80 35.21 28.69
N SER A 197 -5.20 36.41 28.69
CA SER A 197 -5.95 37.64 28.44
C SER A 197 -6.51 37.66 27.02
N PRO A 198 -7.77 38.09 26.82
CA PRO A 198 -8.31 38.37 25.49
C PRO A 198 -7.45 39.39 24.72
N SER A 199 -7.41 39.27 23.39
CA SER A 199 -6.74 40.23 22.52
C SER A 199 -7.53 41.53 22.36
N GLU A 200 -6.86 42.57 21.85
CA GLU A 200 -7.53 43.82 21.49
C GLU A 200 -8.57 43.59 20.38
N LYS A 201 -9.79 44.11 20.58
CA LYS A 201 -10.92 43.91 19.66
C LYS A 201 -10.90 44.95 18.55
N LEU A 202 -11.06 44.50 17.30
CA LEU A 202 -11.18 45.40 16.16
C LEU A 202 -12.57 46.06 16.07
N GLY A 203 -13.63 45.38 16.53
CA GLY A 203 -14.99 45.92 16.55
C GLY A 203 -15.60 46.21 15.18
N LEU A 204 -15.07 45.60 14.11
CA LEU A 204 -15.50 45.85 12.72
C LEU A 204 -16.63 44.92 12.24
N THR A 205 -16.83 43.80 12.93
CA THR A 205 -17.82 42.76 12.60
C THR A 205 -18.59 42.38 13.85
N GLN A 206 -19.86 42.01 13.68
CA GLN A 206 -20.70 41.47 14.74
C GLN A 206 -21.51 40.29 14.22
N TRP A 207 -21.73 39.32 15.09
CA TRP A 207 -22.60 38.18 14.81
C TRP A 207 -24.05 38.56 15.11
N GLU A 208 -24.94 38.42 14.13
CA GLU A 208 -26.38 38.74 14.25
C GLU A 208 -27.23 37.49 14.54
N GLY A 209 -26.87 36.35 13.95
CA GLY A 209 -27.66 35.12 14.06
C GLY A 209 -27.19 34.01 13.10
N GLU A 210 -27.67 32.80 13.35
CA GLU A 210 -27.51 31.64 12.46
C GLU A 210 -28.78 30.79 12.44
N GLU A 211 -29.12 30.21 11.29
CA GLU A 211 -30.22 29.25 11.17
C GLU A 211 -29.62 27.89 10.81
N ILE A 212 -29.75 26.92 11.72
CA ILE A 212 -29.13 25.59 11.58
C ILE A 212 -30.21 24.54 11.48
N GLN A 213 -30.13 23.73 10.42
CA GLN A 213 -30.93 22.52 10.30
C GLN A 213 -30.41 21.47 11.28
N LYS A 214 -31.16 21.25 12.37
CA LYS A 214 -30.85 20.19 13.34
C LYS A 214 -31.18 18.83 12.75
N SER A 215 -30.26 17.88 12.92
CA SER A 215 -30.41 16.50 12.47
C SER A 215 -29.90 15.56 13.55
N ASP A 216 -30.67 14.51 13.85
CA ASP A 216 -30.25 13.44 14.78
C ASP A 216 -29.23 12.48 14.13
N ARG A 217 -28.97 12.64 12.82
CA ARG A 217 -28.02 11.82 12.07
C ARG A 217 -26.58 12.29 12.27
N PRO A 218 -25.59 11.39 12.11
CA PRO A 218 -24.17 11.76 12.21
C PRO A 218 -23.79 12.91 11.28
N ASP A 219 -22.84 13.74 11.71
CA ASP A 219 -22.26 14.78 10.83
C ASP A 219 -21.47 14.14 9.68
N LEU A 220 -21.66 14.67 8.48
CA LEU A 220 -21.00 14.19 7.26
C LEU A 220 -19.47 14.13 7.35
N GLY A 221 -18.83 15.09 8.02
CA GLY A 221 -17.37 15.17 8.11
C GLY A 221 -16.74 14.06 8.96
N SER A 222 -17.51 13.45 9.87
CA SER A 222 -17.04 12.42 10.81
C SER A 222 -17.74 11.07 10.67
N ALA A 223 -18.76 10.98 9.80
CA ALA A 223 -19.54 9.77 9.63
C ALA A 223 -18.73 8.61 9.05
N LYS A 224 -18.83 7.44 9.67
CA LYS A 224 -18.23 6.19 9.15
C LYS A 224 -18.95 5.67 7.91
N ARG A 225 -20.22 6.02 7.73
CA ARG A 225 -21.07 5.59 6.63
C ARG A 225 -21.82 6.80 6.10
N VAL A 226 -21.83 6.98 4.79
CA VAL A 226 -22.52 8.09 4.12
C VAL A 226 -23.38 7.52 3.00
N ILE A 227 -24.64 7.92 2.94
CA ILE A 227 -25.52 7.69 1.79
C ILE A 227 -25.77 9.05 1.15
N SER A 228 -25.42 9.20 -0.12
CA SER A 228 -25.51 10.47 -0.82
C SER A 228 -26.44 10.42 -2.01
N GLY A 229 -27.37 11.38 -2.06
CA GLY A 229 -28.34 11.53 -3.13
C GLY A 229 -27.91 12.52 -4.21
N GLY A 230 -28.13 12.17 -5.47
CA GLY A 230 -27.87 13.04 -6.61
C GLY A 230 -29.12 13.68 -7.21
N ARG A 231 -28.95 14.35 -8.34
CA ARG A 231 -30.07 14.86 -9.15
C ARG A 231 -31.03 13.74 -9.59
N GLY A 232 -30.57 12.49 -9.63
CA GLY A 232 -31.41 11.32 -9.89
C GLY A 232 -32.59 11.16 -8.91
N MET A 233 -32.52 11.75 -7.71
CA MET A 233 -33.61 11.75 -6.73
C MET A 233 -34.85 12.53 -7.18
N LYS A 234 -34.75 13.36 -8.23
CA LYS A 234 -35.81 14.18 -8.85
C LYS A 234 -36.42 15.29 -7.97
N ASN A 235 -36.57 15.12 -6.66
CA ASN A 235 -37.10 16.12 -5.73
C ASN A 235 -36.64 15.84 -4.29
N GLY A 236 -36.94 16.76 -3.36
CA GLY A 236 -36.60 16.63 -1.94
C GLY A 236 -37.40 15.56 -1.18
N GLU A 237 -38.67 15.33 -1.54
CA GLU A 237 -39.51 14.32 -0.88
C GLU A 237 -38.92 12.90 -1.00
N ASN A 238 -38.32 12.60 -2.15
CA ASN A 238 -37.69 11.32 -2.43
C ASN A 238 -36.42 11.06 -1.60
N PHE A 239 -35.80 12.09 -1.00
CA PHE A 239 -34.70 11.89 -0.06
C PHE A 239 -35.12 11.09 1.17
N LYS A 240 -36.43 10.97 1.45
CA LYS A 240 -36.95 10.05 2.46
C LYS A 240 -36.42 8.62 2.30
N LEU A 241 -36.25 8.14 1.06
CA LEU A 241 -35.66 6.82 0.79
C LEU A 241 -34.23 6.69 1.33
N LEU A 242 -33.46 7.77 1.26
CA LEU A 242 -32.08 7.81 1.76
C LEU A 242 -32.05 7.97 3.28
N TYR A 243 -32.96 8.77 3.84
CA TYR A 243 -33.12 8.92 5.28
C TYR A 243 -33.50 7.59 5.93
N ASP A 244 -34.49 6.87 5.40
CA ASP A 244 -34.93 5.57 5.94
C ASP A 244 -33.79 4.54 5.92
N LEU A 245 -33.02 4.48 4.83
CA LEU A 245 -31.84 3.61 4.74
C LEU A 245 -30.75 4.05 5.72
N ALA A 246 -30.47 5.36 5.81
CA ALA A 246 -29.45 5.92 6.67
C ALA A 246 -29.72 5.66 8.15
N ASP A 247 -30.98 5.78 8.58
CA ASP A 247 -31.39 5.52 9.95
C ASP A 247 -31.21 4.02 10.27
N LYS A 248 -31.52 3.14 9.32
CA LYS A 248 -31.34 1.69 9.46
C LYS A 248 -29.88 1.27 9.59
N ILE A 249 -28.99 1.92 8.84
CA ILE A 249 -27.56 1.62 8.87
C ILE A 249 -26.75 2.64 9.65
N GLY A 250 -27.34 3.49 10.50
CA GLY A 250 -26.62 4.54 11.24
C GLY A 250 -25.58 5.29 10.40
N ALA A 251 -26.01 5.85 9.26
CA ALA A 251 -25.21 6.62 8.32
C ALA A 251 -25.61 8.10 8.33
N ALA A 252 -24.68 8.96 7.91
CA ALA A 252 -25.02 10.33 7.53
C ALA A 252 -25.64 10.36 6.14
N VAL A 253 -26.46 11.38 5.88
CA VAL A 253 -26.99 11.66 4.54
C VAL A 253 -26.24 12.82 3.92
N GLY A 254 -25.82 12.64 2.67
CA GLY A 254 -25.20 13.70 1.87
C GLY A 254 -25.95 13.94 0.57
N ALA A 255 -25.51 14.92 -0.19
CA ALA A 255 -26.06 15.23 -1.50
C ALA A 255 -25.01 15.77 -2.46
N SER A 256 -25.22 15.53 -3.74
CA SER A 256 -24.45 16.23 -4.78
C SER A 256 -24.86 17.70 -4.85
N ARG A 257 -23.94 18.56 -5.30
CA ARG A 257 -24.26 19.97 -5.60
C ARG A 257 -25.48 20.13 -6.51
N ALA A 258 -25.65 19.27 -7.51
CA ALA A 258 -26.80 19.34 -8.41
C ALA A 258 -28.16 19.10 -7.73
N ALA A 259 -28.19 18.39 -6.60
CA ALA A 259 -29.41 18.22 -5.79
C ALA A 259 -29.65 19.43 -4.88
N VAL A 260 -28.59 20.00 -4.31
CA VAL A 260 -28.64 21.23 -3.50
C VAL A 260 -29.08 22.42 -4.33
N ASP A 261 -28.44 22.65 -5.49
CA ASP A 261 -28.77 23.74 -6.41
C ASP A 261 -30.22 23.62 -6.95
N ALA A 262 -30.79 22.39 -6.96
CA ALA A 262 -32.18 22.14 -7.33
C ALA A 262 -33.18 22.27 -6.16
N GLY A 263 -32.70 22.64 -4.97
CA GLY A 263 -33.52 22.82 -3.77
C GLY A 263 -34.02 21.51 -3.14
N PHE A 264 -33.39 20.37 -3.42
CA PHE A 264 -33.85 19.08 -2.86
C PHE A 264 -33.49 18.95 -1.38
N VAL A 265 -32.33 19.46 -0.99
CA VAL A 265 -31.82 19.46 0.39
C VAL A 265 -30.94 20.67 0.65
N ASP A 266 -30.67 20.94 1.93
CA ASP A 266 -29.83 22.05 2.38
C ASP A 266 -28.34 21.90 1.97
N ASN A 267 -27.65 23.04 1.86
CA ASN A 267 -26.24 23.10 1.50
C ASN A 267 -25.32 22.37 2.51
N SER A 268 -25.72 22.26 3.78
CA SER A 268 -24.97 21.53 4.81
C SER A 268 -24.77 20.05 4.49
N LEU A 269 -25.62 19.47 3.62
CA LEU A 269 -25.51 18.09 3.16
C LEU A 269 -24.62 17.92 1.93
N GLN A 270 -24.12 19.02 1.33
CA GLN A 270 -23.36 18.96 0.09
C GLN A 270 -22.02 18.23 0.27
N VAL A 271 -21.78 17.21 -0.54
CA VAL A 271 -20.50 16.52 -0.67
C VAL A 271 -19.82 16.95 -1.97
N GLY A 272 -18.52 17.23 -1.91
CA GLY A 272 -17.72 17.61 -3.07
C GLY A 272 -16.71 18.71 -2.78
N GLN A 273 -16.00 19.16 -3.81
CA GLN A 273 -14.97 20.18 -3.75
C GLN A 273 -15.43 21.49 -3.11
N THR A 274 -16.67 21.91 -3.39
CA THR A 274 -17.29 23.13 -2.82
C THR A 274 -18.18 22.83 -1.61
N GLY A 275 -18.28 21.57 -1.20
CA GLY A 275 -19.02 21.13 -0.01
C GLY A 275 -18.09 20.54 1.03
N LYS A 276 -18.57 19.50 1.73
CA LYS A 276 -17.78 18.71 2.67
C LYS A 276 -16.95 17.66 1.92
N ILE A 277 -15.71 17.50 2.37
CA ILE A 277 -14.85 16.39 1.99
C ILE A 277 -15.03 15.30 3.04
N VAL A 278 -15.37 14.10 2.59
CA VAL A 278 -15.67 12.94 3.44
C VAL A 278 -14.82 11.75 2.98
N ALA A 279 -14.43 10.90 3.92
CA ALA A 279 -13.75 9.63 3.63
C ALA A 279 -14.30 8.51 4.54
N PRO A 280 -15.60 8.20 4.44
CA PRO A 280 -16.22 7.15 5.22
C PRO A 280 -15.64 5.77 4.87
N GLU A 281 -15.94 4.80 5.73
CA GLU A 281 -15.69 3.40 5.44
C GLU A 281 -16.61 2.88 4.34
N LEU A 282 -17.82 3.44 4.25
CA LEU A 282 -18.81 3.14 3.21
C LEU A 282 -19.45 4.42 2.69
N TYR A 283 -19.39 4.62 1.38
CA TYR A 283 -20.08 5.68 0.67
C TYR A 283 -21.05 5.07 -0.35
N ILE A 284 -22.34 5.32 -0.21
CA ILE A 284 -23.38 4.87 -1.15
C ILE A 284 -23.85 6.06 -1.98
N ALA A 285 -23.45 6.12 -3.25
CA ALA A 285 -23.84 7.14 -4.21
C ALA A 285 -25.12 6.72 -4.95
N VAL A 286 -26.24 7.40 -4.68
CA VAL A 286 -27.56 7.09 -5.25
C VAL A 286 -27.98 8.17 -6.25
N GLY A 287 -28.09 7.79 -7.53
CA GLY A 287 -28.49 8.71 -8.58
C GLY A 287 -27.51 9.87 -8.81
N ILE A 288 -26.23 9.65 -8.51
CA ILE A 288 -25.12 10.60 -8.71
C ILE A 288 -24.34 10.19 -9.97
N SER A 289 -24.10 11.12 -10.88
CA SER A 289 -23.35 10.85 -12.12
C SER A 289 -21.84 10.67 -11.90
N GLY A 290 -21.27 11.27 -10.86
CA GLY A 290 -19.82 11.21 -10.59
C GLY A 290 -19.01 12.32 -11.26
N ALA A 291 -19.55 13.55 -11.31
CA ALA A 291 -18.77 14.72 -11.75
C ALA A 291 -17.49 14.88 -10.90
N ILE A 292 -16.40 15.33 -11.51
CA ILE A 292 -15.06 15.45 -10.87
C ILE A 292 -15.13 16.23 -9.56
N GLN A 293 -15.96 17.28 -9.50
CA GLN A 293 -16.15 18.11 -8.31
C GLN A 293 -16.80 17.33 -7.17
N HIS A 294 -17.73 16.41 -7.46
CA HIS A 294 -18.31 15.52 -6.45
C HIS A 294 -17.27 14.50 -5.99
N LEU A 295 -16.59 13.85 -6.93
CA LEU A 295 -15.57 12.84 -6.64
C LEU A 295 -14.42 13.39 -5.78
N ALA A 296 -13.99 14.62 -6.02
CA ALA A 296 -12.96 15.29 -5.20
C ALA A 296 -13.29 15.32 -3.70
N GLY A 297 -14.58 15.27 -3.34
CA GLY A 297 -15.03 15.25 -1.94
C GLY A 297 -15.31 13.86 -1.36
N MET A 298 -15.23 12.78 -2.13
CA MET A 298 -15.55 11.43 -1.64
C MET A 298 -14.69 10.29 -2.18
N LYS A 299 -13.76 10.55 -3.11
CA LYS A 299 -12.89 9.54 -3.74
C LYS A 299 -12.00 8.78 -2.75
N ASP A 300 -11.73 9.36 -1.59
CA ASP A 300 -10.90 8.76 -0.55
C ASP A 300 -11.71 7.82 0.38
N SER A 301 -12.99 7.56 0.09
CA SER A 301 -13.82 6.59 0.82
C SER A 301 -13.27 5.16 0.68
N LYS A 302 -13.31 4.35 1.74
CA LYS A 302 -12.75 2.98 1.70
C LYS A 302 -13.54 2.03 0.80
N THR A 303 -14.86 2.22 0.71
CA THR A 303 -15.74 1.44 -0.16
C THR A 303 -16.80 2.36 -0.76
N ILE A 304 -16.86 2.41 -2.08
CA ILE A 304 -17.80 3.21 -2.86
C ILE A 304 -18.80 2.26 -3.53
N VAL A 305 -20.08 2.44 -3.21
CA VAL A 305 -21.20 1.76 -3.86
C VAL A 305 -21.94 2.77 -4.72
N ALA A 306 -22.21 2.46 -5.97
CA ALA A 306 -22.97 3.32 -6.87
C ALA A 306 -24.27 2.64 -7.32
N ILE A 307 -25.39 3.35 -7.18
CA ILE A 307 -26.70 2.96 -7.71
C ILE A 307 -27.12 4.02 -8.72
N ASN A 308 -27.11 3.66 -10.00
CA ASN A 308 -27.48 4.58 -11.07
C ASN A 308 -28.12 3.84 -12.23
N LYS A 309 -29.18 4.40 -12.81
CA LYS A 309 -29.86 3.82 -13.99
C LYS A 309 -29.01 3.90 -15.27
N ASP A 310 -28.07 4.84 -15.33
CA ASP A 310 -27.22 5.07 -16.49
C ASP A 310 -25.91 4.29 -16.33
N ALA A 311 -25.76 3.20 -17.10
CA ALA A 311 -24.60 2.31 -17.05
C ALA A 311 -23.28 3.01 -17.38
N ASP A 312 -23.33 4.12 -18.13
CA ASP A 312 -22.14 4.88 -18.56
C ASP A 312 -21.80 6.02 -17.58
N ALA A 313 -22.50 6.13 -16.45
CA ALA A 313 -22.26 7.17 -15.47
C ALA A 313 -20.80 7.12 -14.94
N PRO A 314 -20.04 8.25 -14.97
CA PRO A 314 -18.65 8.31 -14.51
C PRO A 314 -18.41 7.79 -13.08
N ILE A 315 -19.41 7.83 -12.20
CA ILE A 315 -19.33 7.29 -10.84
C ILE A 315 -18.90 5.82 -10.82
N PHE A 316 -19.25 5.02 -11.83
CA PHE A 316 -18.87 3.61 -11.91
C PHE A 316 -17.38 3.40 -12.14
N GLN A 317 -16.65 4.41 -12.62
CA GLN A 317 -15.19 4.32 -12.80
C GLN A 317 -14.43 4.30 -11.47
N VAL A 318 -15.07 4.78 -10.39
CA VAL A 318 -14.48 4.84 -9.04
C VAL A 318 -15.23 3.99 -8.02
N ALA A 319 -16.33 3.34 -8.41
CA ALA A 319 -17.12 2.52 -7.50
C ALA A 319 -16.50 1.12 -7.35
N ASP A 320 -16.40 0.65 -6.12
CA ASP A 320 -16.04 -0.75 -5.82
C ASP A 320 -17.19 -1.71 -6.14
N TYR A 321 -18.43 -1.23 -5.98
CA TYR A 321 -19.66 -1.95 -6.33
C TYR A 321 -20.59 -1.05 -7.11
N GLY A 322 -21.05 -1.51 -8.27
CA GLY A 322 -22.02 -0.79 -9.10
C GLY A 322 -23.29 -1.59 -9.31
N LEU A 323 -24.44 -0.96 -9.10
CA LEU A 323 -25.75 -1.48 -9.46
C LEU A 323 -26.38 -0.57 -10.52
N VAL A 324 -26.55 -1.12 -11.73
CA VAL A 324 -27.27 -0.47 -12.82
C VAL A 324 -28.76 -0.81 -12.71
N ASP A 325 -29.51 -0.03 -11.96
CA ASP A 325 -30.96 -0.20 -11.78
C ASP A 325 -31.62 1.15 -11.42
N ASP A 326 -32.95 1.20 -11.45
CA ASP A 326 -33.73 2.33 -10.96
C ASP A 326 -33.60 2.45 -9.44
N LEU A 327 -33.10 3.58 -8.96
CA LEU A 327 -32.93 3.87 -7.53
C LEU A 327 -34.24 3.79 -6.75
N PHE A 328 -35.38 4.09 -7.38
CA PHE A 328 -36.70 4.06 -6.72
C PHE A 328 -37.19 2.64 -6.43
N LYS A 329 -36.58 1.64 -7.06
CA LYS A 329 -36.79 0.22 -6.80
C LYS A 329 -35.66 -0.34 -5.95
N ALA A 330 -34.41 -0.08 -6.34
CA ALA A 330 -33.23 -0.66 -5.74
C ALA A 330 -33.00 -0.21 -4.29
N VAL A 331 -33.23 1.06 -3.96
CA VAL A 331 -33.01 1.57 -2.59
C VAL A 331 -34.02 0.96 -1.61
N PRO A 332 -35.34 0.95 -1.87
CA PRO A 332 -36.28 0.24 -1.00
C PRO A 332 -35.96 -1.25 -0.81
N GLU A 333 -35.63 -1.96 -1.89
CA GLU A 333 -35.29 -3.40 -1.83
C GLU A 333 -34.02 -3.63 -1.00
N LEU A 334 -33.01 -2.77 -1.14
CA LEU A 334 -31.81 -2.78 -0.32
C LEU A 334 -32.16 -2.54 1.16
N THR A 335 -32.98 -1.51 1.44
CA THR A 335 -33.44 -1.20 2.80
C THR A 335 -34.19 -2.38 3.40
N GLU A 336 -35.05 -3.06 2.66
CA GLU A 336 -35.78 -4.24 3.13
C GLU A 336 -34.84 -5.40 3.46
N LYS A 337 -33.91 -5.71 2.56
CA LYS A 337 -32.95 -6.82 2.72
C LYS A 337 -31.96 -6.60 3.87
N ILE A 338 -31.60 -5.35 4.17
CA ILE A 338 -30.80 -5.01 5.33
C ILE A 338 -31.68 -5.13 6.57
N THR A 339 -31.89 -6.31 7.13
CA THR A 339 -32.56 -6.50 8.43
C THR A 339 -31.55 -6.84 9.52
N ASN A 340 -31.85 -6.40 10.75
CA ASN A 340 -31.07 -6.53 12.00
C ASN A 340 -30.81 -7.97 12.49
N ASN A 341 -30.63 -8.93 11.58
CA ASN A 341 -29.80 -10.06 11.92
C ASN A 341 -28.38 -9.67 11.59
N SER A 342 -27.52 -9.78 12.59
CA SER A 342 -26.11 -10.05 12.36
C SER A 342 -26.01 -11.00 11.18
N ILE A 343 -25.67 -10.45 10.01
CA ILE A 343 -25.10 -11.23 8.94
C ILE A 343 -23.91 -11.84 9.66
N LYS A 344 -24.06 -13.10 10.09
CA LYS A 344 -22.91 -13.96 10.30
C LYS A 344 -22.20 -13.81 8.99
N THR A 345 -21.21 -12.93 8.95
CA THR A 345 -20.22 -12.91 7.91
C THR A 345 -19.48 -14.21 8.09
N THR A 346 -20.09 -15.33 7.68
CA THR A 346 -19.39 -16.22 6.79
C THR A 346 -19.07 -15.36 5.59
N LYS A 347 -17.99 -14.59 5.72
CA LYS A 347 -17.09 -14.35 4.63
C LYS A 347 -16.77 -15.76 4.15
N LYS A 348 -17.56 -16.29 3.21
CA LYS A 348 -17.04 -17.29 2.30
C LYS A 348 -15.99 -16.49 1.53
N VAL A 349 -14.80 -16.34 2.15
CA VAL A 349 -13.61 -16.03 1.40
C VAL A 349 -13.60 -17.12 0.37
N LEU A 350 -13.91 -16.76 -0.87
CA LEU A 350 -13.95 -17.69 -1.97
C LEU A 350 -12.51 -18.17 -2.13
N GLN A 351 -12.17 -19.24 -1.40
CA GLN A 351 -10.80 -19.72 -1.34
C GLN A 351 -10.44 -20.12 -2.76
N SER A 352 -9.38 -19.48 -3.29
CA SER A 352 -8.92 -19.82 -4.63
C SER A 352 -8.64 -21.32 -4.68
N PRO A 353 -9.16 -22.05 -5.68
CA PRO A 353 -8.94 -23.46 -5.81
C PRO A 353 -7.46 -23.81 -5.74
N PHE A 354 -7.16 -24.89 -5.02
CA PHE A 354 -5.79 -25.33 -4.72
C PHE A 354 -4.91 -25.49 -5.97
N TRP A 355 -5.50 -25.76 -7.13
CA TRP A 355 -4.81 -26.01 -8.39
C TRP A 355 -4.42 -24.74 -9.18
N PHE A 356 -4.87 -23.55 -8.79
CA PHE A 356 -4.65 -22.31 -9.56
C PHE A 356 -3.17 -22.00 -9.76
N GLY A 357 -2.37 -22.13 -8.70
CA GLY A 357 -0.92 -21.91 -8.77
C GLY A 357 -0.22 -22.91 -9.71
N GLY A 358 -0.74 -24.13 -9.81
CA GLY A 358 -0.27 -25.15 -10.76
C GLY A 358 -0.58 -24.80 -12.20
N ALA A 359 -1.86 -24.49 -12.49
CA ALA A 359 -2.31 -24.12 -13.83
C ALA A 359 -1.57 -22.89 -14.36
N ALA A 360 -1.43 -21.85 -13.53
CA ALA A 360 -0.68 -20.64 -13.88
C ALA A 360 0.80 -20.95 -14.19
N SER A 361 1.44 -21.80 -13.38
CA SER A 361 2.84 -22.20 -13.60
C SER A 361 3.02 -23.08 -14.85
N CYS A 362 2.01 -23.89 -15.20
CA CYS A 362 2.01 -24.69 -16.43
C CYS A 362 1.98 -23.79 -17.67
N ILE A 363 1.11 -22.78 -17.70
CA ILE A 363 1.04 -21.81 -18.81
C ILE A 363 2.36 -21.03 -18.91
N ALA A 364 2.90 -20.54 -17.79
CA ALA A 364 4.19 -19.87 -17.77
C ALA A 364 5.34 -20.76 -18.27
N THR A 365 5.23 -22.08 -18.10
CA THR A 365 6.22 -23.04 -18.56
C THR A 365 6.21 -23.19 -20.08
N LEU A 366 5.07 -23.04 -20.76
CA LEU A 366 5.02 -23.05 -22.23
C LEU A 366 5.88 -21.93 -22.83
N VAL A 367 5.98 -20.80 -22.14
CA VAL A 367 6.83 -19.66 -22.56
C VAL A 367 8.28 -19.87 -22.13
N SER A 368 8.50 -20.40 -20.92
CA SER A 368 9.83 -20.41 -20.30
C SER A 368 10.66 -21.68 -20.59
N HIS A 369 10.05 -22.73 -21.15
CA HIS A 369 10.69 -24.05 -21.31
C HIS A 369 11.96 -24.08 -22.19
N PRO A 370 12.09 -23.30 -23.28
CA PRO A 370 13.34 -23.26 -24.05
C PRO A 370 14.57 -22.88 -23.21
N PHE A 371 14.40 -22.03 -22.20
CA PHE A 371 15.46 -21.68 -21.26
C PHE A 371 15.76 -22.80 -20.28
N ASP A 372 14.74 -23.55 -19.83
CA ASP A 372 14.92 -24.74 -18.98
C ASP A 372 15.73 -25.82 -19.69
N LEU A 373 15.40 -26.14 -20.94
CA LEU A 373 16.16 -27.09 -21.75
C LEU A 373 17.62 -26.63 -21.90
N THR A 374 17.82 -25.36 -22.25
CA THR A 374 19.17 -24.81 -22.46
C THR A 374 19.99 -24.85 -21.18
N LYS A 375 19.37 -24.55 -20.04
CA LYS A 375 19.98 -24.69 -18.72
C LYS A 375 20.43 -26.13 -18.48
N VAL A 376 19.54 -27.12 -18.61
CA VAL A 376 19.89 -28.52 -18.32
C VAL A 376 21.02 -29.01 -19.21
N ARG A 377 20.97 -28.70 -20.51
CA ARG A 377 22.05 -29.04 -21.45
C ARG A 377 23.39 -28.43 -21.05
N LEU A 378 23.41 -27.18 -20.61
CA LEU A 378 24.64 -26.56 -20.13
C LEU A 378 25.15 -27.19 -18.83
N GLN A 379 24.27 -27.66 -17.96
CA GLN A 379 24.61 -28.27 -16.67
C GLN A 379 25.14 -29.71 -16.78
N THR A 380 24.68 -30.45 -17.77
CA THR A 380 25.07 -31.84 -18.02
C THR A 380 26.29 -31.97 -18.92
N LEU A 381 26.66 -30.92 -19.67
CA LEU A 381 27.90 -30.88 -20.45
C LEU A 381 29.11 -31.22 -19.56
N ARG A 382 29.87 -32.24 -19.99
CA ARG A 382 31.22 -32.55 -19.52
C ARG A 382 32.17 -31.99 -20.56
N LEU A 383 32.93 -30.96 -20.21
CA LEU A 383 33.97 -30.40 -21.09
C LEU A 383 35.29 -31.03 -20.69
N ASP A 384 36.00 -31.64 -21.65
CA ASP A 384 37.38 -32.06 -21.46
C ASP A 384 38.33 -30.86 -21.59
N THR A 385 39.36 -30.90 -20.74
CA THR A 385 40.46 -29.96 -20.43
C THR A 385 41.03 -29.06 -21.54
N ASN A 386 41.08 -27.73 -21.29
CA ASN A 386 42.31 -26.92 -21.18
C ASN A 386 41.97 -25.52 -20.62
N LYS A 387 42.54 -25.11 -19.48
CA LYS A 387 42.00 -24.03 -18.63
C LYS A 387 42.57 -22.64 -18.98
N SER A 388 41.68 -21.69 -19.26
CA SER A 388 41.94 -20.23 -19.17
C SER A 388 40.79 -19.58 -18.40
N LEU A 389 41.09 -18.62 -17.52
CA LEU A 389 40.08 -17.88 -16.73
C LEU A 389 39.03 -17.20 -17.62
N TRP A 390 39.42 -16.82 -18.85
CA TRP A 390 38.50 -16.31 -19.88
C TRP A 390 37.45 -17.33 -20.32
N SER A 391 37.80 -18.62 -20.38
CA SER A 391 36.85 -19.70 -20.72
C SER A 391 35.84 -19.96 -19.60
N GLU A 392 36.20 -19.65 -18.36
CA GLU A 392 35.31 -19.71 -17.19
C GLU A 392 34.34 -18.52 -17.18
N ILE A 393 34.82 -17.29 -17.44
CA ILE A 393 33.96 -16.10 -17.56
C ILE A 393 32.96 -16.26 -18.72
N GLN A 394 33.38 -16.85 -19.84
CA GLN A 394 32.47 -17.14 -20.96
C GLN A 394 31.35 -18.12 -20.60
N LEU A 395 31.44 -18.93 -19.53
CA LEU A 395 30.33 -19.79 -19.07
C LEU A 395 29.11 -18.98 -18.62
N LEU A 396 29.31 -17.72 -18.21
CA LEU A 396 28.25 -16.80 -17.80
C LEU A 396 27.73 -15.94 -18.97
N SER A 397 28.34 -16.02 -20.16
CA SER A 397 27.99 -15.16 -21.29
C SER A 397 26.64 -15.53 -21.93
N PRO A 398 25.77 -14.54 -22.22
CA PRO A 398 24.54 -14.72 -23.00
C PRO A 398 24.78 -15.37 -24.37
N ILE A 399 25.95 -15.14 -24.97
CA ILE A 399 26.33 -15.67 -26.28
C ILE A 399 26.32 -17.19 -26.27
N ARG A 400 26.75 -17.83 -25.18
CA ARG A 400 26.76 -19.30 -25.07
C ARG A 400 25.36 -19.89 -24.97
N MET A 401 24.44 -19.20 -24.28
CA MET A 401 23.02 -19.58 -24.24
C MET A 401 22.42 -19.54 -25.65
N VAL A 402 22.56 -18.41 -26.36
CA VAL A 402 22.05 -18.23 -27.72
C VAL A 402 22.67 -19.25 -28.68
N LYS A 403 23.98 -19.48 -28.60
CA LYS A 403 24.67 -20.50 -29.40
C LYS A 403 24.13 -21.90 -29.14
N THR A 404 23.86 -22.24 -27.87
CA THR A 404 23.29 -23.55 -27.50
C THR A 404 21.89 -23.69 -28.07
N MET A 405 21.01 -22.70 -27.90
CA MET A 405 19.66 -22.69 -28.47
C MET A 405 19.66 -22.79 -30.00
N TRP A 406 20.56 -22.06 -30.65
CA TRP A 406 20.74 -22.12 -32.11
C TRP A 406 21.25 -23.50 -32.55
N THR A 407 22.18 -24.10 -31.82
CA THR A 407 22.71 -25.44 -32.12
C THR A 407 21.60 -26.50 -32.00
N ILE A 408 20.77 -26.43 -30.96
CA ILE A 408 19.60 -27.31 -30.80
C ILE A 408 18.67 -27.16 -32.00
N SER A 409 18.32 -25.92 -32.33
CA SER A 409 17.37 -25.62 -33.41
C SER A 409 17.88 -26.11 -34.77
N ARG A 410 19.18 -25.99 -35.03
CA ARG A 410 19.80 -26.38 -36.30
C ARG A 410 20.05 -27.88 -36.41
N GLN A 411 20.46 -28.55 -35.33
CA GLN A 411 20.86 -29.97 -35.36
C GLN A 411 19.72 -30.94 -35.04
N GLU A 412 18.77 -30.53 -34.21
CA GLU A 412 17.67 -31.38 -33.73
C GLU A 412 16.28 -30.87 -34.15
N GLY A 413 16.22 -29.66 -34.75
CA GLY A 413 15.00 -29.00 -35.18
C GLY A 413 14.45 -28.02 -34.14
N VAL A 414 13.64 -27.06 -34.59
CA VAL A 414 13.10 -25.97 -33.73
C VAL A 414 12.23 -26.52 -32.60
N LEU A 415 11.44 -27.57 -32.87
CA LEU A 415 10.59 -28.20 -31.86
C LEU A 415 11.39 -28.92 -30.77
N ALA A 416 12.67 -29.25 -31.01
CA ALA A 416 13.53 -29.85 -29.99
C ALA A 416 13.79 -28.91 -28.79
N LEU A 417 13.57 -27.60 -28.95
CA LEU A 417 13.58 -26.63 -27.83
C LEU A 417 12.51 -26.94 -26.78
N TYR A 418 11.49 -27.72 -27.13
CA TYR A 418 10.40 -28.17 -26.26
C TYR A 418 10.57 -29.62 -25.77
N SER A 419 11.74 -30.22 -25.96
CA SER A 419 12.02 -31.58 -25.45
C SER A 419 11.88 -31.62 -23.93
N GLY A 420 11.13 -32.61 -23.41
CA GLY A 420 10.83 -32.72 -21.98
C GLY A 420 9.67 -31.86 -21.48
N LEU A 421 8.94 -31.15 -22.36
CA LEU A 421 7.82 -30.28 -21.95
C LEU A 421 6.77 -31.01 -21.10
N SER A 422 6.40 -32.24 -21.45
CA SER A 422 5.43 -33.03 -20.67
C SER A 422 5.90 -33.26 -19.22
N ALA A 423 7.20 -33.47 -19.01
CA ALA A 423 7.78 -33.61 -17.67
C ALA A 423 7.90 -32.26 -16.94
N SER A 424 8.21 -31.18 -17.65
CA SER A 424 8.14 -29.81 -17.10
C SER A 424 6.72 -29.43 -16.67
N LEU A 425 5.69 -29.78 -17.44
CA LEU A 425 4.29 -29.51 -17.10
C LEU A 425 3.85 -30.32 -15.88
N LEU A 426 4.14 -31.63 -15.83
CA LEU A 426 3.83 -32.46 -14.66
C LEU A 426 4.56 -31.96 -13.40
N ARG A 427 5.83 -31.56 -13.55
CA ARG A 427 6.59 -30.92 -12.48
C ARG A 427 5.87 -29.69 -11.96
N GLN A 428 5.41 -28.79 -12.82
CA GLN A 428 4.77 -27.55 -12.38
C GLN A 428 3.38 -27.81 -11.78
N GLY A 429 2.63 -28.74 -12.37
CA GLY A 429 1.34 -29.20 -11.83
C GLY A 429 1.46 -29.87 -10.47
N THR A 430 2.61 -30.46 -10.11
CA THR A 430 2.86 -31.08 -8.80
C THR A 430 3.54 -30.11 -7.83
N TYR A 431 4.73 -29.61 -8.19
CA TYR A 431 5.54 -28.68 -7.41
C TYR A 431 4.79 -27.38 -7.10
N SER A 432 4.26 -26.69 -8.11
CA SER A 432 3.68 -25.35 -7.92
C SER A 432 2.30 -25.40 -7.28
N THR A 433 1.49 -26.41 -7.60
CA THR A 433 0.21 -26.65 -6.92
C THR A 433 0.41 -26.83 -5.42
N ILE A 434 1.37 -27.68 -5.02
CA ILE A 434 1.67 -27.89 -3.59
C ILE A 434 2.30 -26.66 -2.97
N ARG A 435 3.24 -26.01 -3.66
CA ARG A 435 3.88 -24.78 -3.15
C ARG A 435 2.89 -23.66 -2.90
N PHE A 436 2.05 -23.32 -3.88
CA PHE A 436 1.08 -22.23 -3.74
C PHE A 436 -0.10 -22.64 -2.86
N GLY A 437 -0.64 -23.84 -3.06
CA GLY A 437 -1.81 -24.30 -2.32
C GLY A 437 -1.55 -24.60 -0.84
N LEU A 438 -0.36 -25.10 -0.47
CA LEU A 438 0.00 -25.27 0.95
C LEU A 438 0.45 -23.96 1.59
N TYR A 439 1.00 -23.02 0.82
CA TYR A 439 1.40 -21.73 1.36
C TYR A 439 0.24 -20.99 2.04
N ASP A 440 -0.92 -20.93 1.38
CA ASP A 440 -2.12 -20.30 1.94
C ASP A 440 -2.65 -21.05 3.17
N LYS A 441 -2.59 -22.39 3.17
CA LYS A 441 -2.98 -23.21 4.32
C LYS A 441 -2.04 -23.02 5.51
N PHE A 442 -0.73 -22.99 5.30
CA PHE A 442 0.24 -22.73 6.37
C PHE A 442 0.10 -21.33 6.92
N LYS A 443 -0.12 -20.34 6.06
CA LYS A 443 -0.36 -18.95 6.47
C LYS A 443 -1.59 -18.86 7.38
N TYR A 444 -2.70 -19.49 6.99
CA TYR A 444 -3.92 -19.54 7.82
C TYR A 444 -3.70 -20.32 9.13
N ALA A 445 -3.00 -21.46 9.08
CA ALA A 445 -2.72 -22.26 10.28
C ALA A 445 -1.85 -21.52 11.31
N VAL A 446 -0.95 -20.65 10.85
CA VAL A 446 0.01 -19.95 11.72
C VAL A 446 -0.49 -18.58 12.18
N ALA A 447 -1.36 -17.91 11.41
CA ALA A 447 -1.84 -16.56 11.72
C ALA A 447 -3.36 -16.41 11.88
N GLY A 448 -4.15 -17.45 11.57
CA GLY A 448 -5.61 -17.37 11.55
C GLY A 448 -6.11 -16.24 10.64
N ASP A 449 -6.99 -15.40 11.17
CA ASP A 449 -7.50 -14.19 10.51
C ASP A 449 -6.58 -12.95 10.68
N ALA A 450 -5.52 -13.05 11.49
CA ALA A 450 -4.57 -11.95 11.68
C ALA A 450 -3.58 -11.84 10.51
N LYS A 451 -3.00 -10.65 10.30
CA LYS A 451 -1.93 -10.47 9.32
C LYS A 451 -0.67 -11.23 9.79
N PRO A 452 -0.16 -12.20 9.02
CA PRO A 452 1.02 -12.97 9.40
C PRO A 452 2.25 -12.08 9.47
N THR A 453 3.08 -12.30 10.50
CA THR A 453 4.37 -11.61 10.65
C THR A 453 5.37 -12.09 9.58
N MET A 454 6.39 -11.28 9.33
CA MET A 454 7.42 -11.57 8.32
C MET A 454 8.14 -12.91 8.56
N ARG A 455 8.40 -13.27 9.82
CA ARG A 455 9.01 -14.55 10.20
C ARG A 455 8.09 -15.74 9.91
N GLN A 456 6.78 -15.58 10.13
CA GLN A 456 5.79 -16.61 9.82
C GLN A 456 5.64 -16.81 8.31
N LEU A 457 5.66 -15.73 7.52
CA LEU A 457 5.64 -15.82 6.05
C LEU A 457 6.87 -16.55 5.50
N LEU A 458 8.06 -16.28 6.05
CA LEU A 458 9.30 -16.98 5.70
C LEU A 458 9.23 -18.47 6.04
N PHE A 459 8.70 -18.82 7.22
CA PHE A 459 8.49 -20.22 7.61
C PHE A 459 7.52 -20.94 6.66
N CYS A 460 6.37 -20.31 6.37
CA CYS A 460 5.33 -20.89 5.50
C CYS A 460 5.85 -21.10 4.06
N SER A 461 6.54 -20.11 3.50
CA SER A 461 7.11 -20.20 2.14
C SER A 461 8.20 -21.28 2.04
N THR A 462 9.06 -21.38 3.05
CA THR A 462 10.11 -22.40 3.09
C THR A 462 9.51 -23.80 3.17
N MET A 463 8.56 -24.03 4.08
CA MET A 463 7.89 -25.33 4.23
C MET A 463 7.12 -25.76 2.98
N ALA A 464 6.37 -24.82 2.38
CA ALA A 464 5.65 -25.09 1.14
C ALA A 464 6.61 -25.39 -0.03
N GLY A 465 7.76 -24.70 -0.09
CA GLY A 465 8.80 -24.95 -1.09
C GLY A 465 9.49 -26.31 -0.93
N VAL A 466 9.77 -26.73 0.30
CA VAL A 466 10.35 -28.05 0.63
C VAL A 466 9.39 -29.18 0.22
N LEU A 467 8.12 -29.08 0.61
CA LEU A 467 7.11 -30.08 0.25
C LEU A 467 6.85 -30.11 -1.25
N GLY A 468 6.72 -28.94 -1.89
CA GLY A 468 6.62 -28.85 -3.34
C GLY A 468 7.79 -29.54 -4.03
N GLY A 469 9.02 -29.31 -3.54
CA GLY A 469 10.24 -29.94 -4.05
C GLY A 469 10.21 -31.47 -3.94
N ALA A 470 9.66 -32.01 -2.86
CA ALA A 470 9.54 -33.45 -2.66
C ALA A 470 8.56 -34.10 -3.65
N PHE A 471 7.37 -33.51 -3.82
CA PHE A 471 6.36 -34.02 -4.74
C PHE A 471 6.69 -33.80 -6.21
N GLY A 472 7.42 -32.72 -6.54
CA GLY A 472 7.89 -32.46 -7.90
C GLY A 472 9.07 -33.34 -8.33
N ASN A 473 9.82 -33.90 -7.39
CA ASN A 473 11.09 -34.59 -7.67
C ASN A 473 11.01 -35.73 -8.70
N PRO A 474 9.98 -36.62 -8.67
CA PRO A 474 9.86 -37.66 -9.68
C PRO A 474 9.77 -37.12 -11.12
N SER A 475 9.02 -36.03 -11.30
CA SER A 475 8.89 -35.34 -12.59
C SER A 475 10.18 -34.64 -12.98
N ASP A 476 10.91 -34.06 -12.01
CA ASP A 476 12.21 -33.42 -12.24
C ASP A 476 13.24 -34.41 -12.80
N VAL A 477 13.32 -35.62 -12.23
CA VAL A 477 14.26 -36.66 -12.68
C VAL A 477 13.99 -37.00 -14.14
N VAL A 478 12.72 -37.24 -14.50
CA VAL A 478 12.35 -37.53 -15.88
C VAL A 478 12.63 -36.33 -16.79
N ASN A 479 12.32 -35.12 -16.34
CA ASN A 479 12.53 -33.90 -17.11
C ASN A 479 14.01 -33.69 -17.46
N VAL A 480 14.91 -33.77 -16.48
CA VAL A 480 16.35 -33.65 -16.70
C VAL A 480 16.84 -34.68 -17.73
N ARG A 481 16.33 -35.91 -17.63
CA ARG A 481 16.74 -37.00 -18.51
C ARG A 481 16.20 -36.85 -19.93
N MET A 482 14.97 -36.37 -20.10
CA MET A 482 14.39 -36.04 -21.42
C MET A 482 15.10 -34.85 -22.06
N GLN A 483 15.41 -33.81 -21.28
CA GLN A 483 16.09 -32.61 -21.77
C GLN A 483 17.55 -32.87 -22.16
N ASN A 484 18.21 -33.79 -21.45
CA ASN A 484 19.58 -34.22 -21.76
C ASN A 484 19.66 -35.25 -22.91
N ASP A 485 18.54 -35.86 -23.33
CA ASP A 485 18.58 -37.04 -24.19
C ASP A 485 19.22 -36.77 -25.56
N GLY A 486 19.03 -35.57 -26.10
CA GLY A 486 19.66 -35.12 -27.36
C GLY A 486 21.21 -35.11 -27.32
N GLN A 487 21.81 -34.96 -26.14
CA GLN A 487 23.27 -34.98 -25.95
C GLN A 487 23.86 -36.40 -25.91
N LEU A 488 23.03 -37.44 -25.80
CA LEU A 488 23.51 -38.82 -25.81
C LEU A 488 23.74 -39.30 -27.25
N PRO A 489 24.78 -40.11 -27.50
CA PRO A 489 24.96 -40.80 -28.77
C PRO A 489 23.70 -41.58 -29.16
N PRO A 490 23.36 -41.71 -30.46
CA PRO A 490 22.08 -42.29 -30.90
C PRO A 490 21.72 -43.64 -30.27
N ASN A 491 22.73 -44.49 -30.02
CA ASN A 491 22.59 -45.81 -29.41
C ASN A 491 22.40 -45.81 -27.87
N LYS A 492 22.61 -44.67 -27.20
CA LYS A 492 22.46 -44.50 -25.75
C LYS A 492 21.29 -43.59 -25.37
N ARG A 493 20.54 -43.08 -26.35
CA ARG A 493 19.35 -42.25 -26.12
C ARG A 493 18.25 -43.07 -25.47
N ARG A 494 17.58 -42.47 -24.48
CA ARG A 494 16.53 -43.08 -23.68
C ARG A 494 15.19 -43.06 -24.43
N ASN A 495 14.94 -42.01 -25.21
CA ASN A 495 13.76 -41.82 -26.04
C ASN A 495 12.43 -42.08 -25.30
N TYR A 496 12.25 -41.45 -24.13
CA TYR A 496 10.97 -41.50 -23.42
C TYR A 496 9.88 -40.82 -24.26
N LYS A 497 8.74 -41.48 -24.43
CA LYS A 497 7.62 -40.93 -25.21
C LYS A 497 6.99 -39.73 -24.54
N ASN A 498 6.84 -39.79 -23.21
CA ASN A 498 6.30 -38.74 -22.36
C ASN A 498 6.75 -38.95 -20.92
N VAL A 499 6.35 -38.05 -20.03
CA VAL A 499 6.72 -38.13 -18.61
C VAL A 499 6.27 -39.44 -17.94
N ILE A 500 5.09 -39.97 -18.26
CA ILE A 500 4.54 -41.19 -17.66
C ILE A 500 5.37 -42.39 -18.09
N ASP A 501 5.65 -42.52 -19.39
CA ASP A 501 6.54 -43.55 -19.94
C ASP A 501 7.93 -43.47 -19.30
N GLY A 502 8.47 -42.25 -19.14
CA GLY A 502 9.72 -42.02 -18.42
C GLY A 502 9.67 -42.50 -16.96
N MET A 503 8.61 -42.18 -16.20
CA MET A 503 8.48 -42.62 -14.81
C MET A 503 8.39 -44.15 -14.70
N VAL A 504 7.55 -44.78 -15.54
CA VAL A 504 7.35 -46.23 -15.55
C VAL A 504 8.65 -46.95 -15.91
N ARG A 505 9.36 -46.49 -16.94
CA ARG A 505 10.63 -47.09 -17.36
C ARG A 505 11.72 -46.92 -16.31
N ILE A 506 11.83 -45.75 -15.69
CA ILE A 506 12.78 -45.54 -14.59
C ILE A 506 12.49 -46.49 -13.42
N CYS A 507 11.22 -46.64 -13.03
CA CYS A 507 10.84 -47.58 -11.97
C CYS A 507 11.18 -49.03 -12.34
N ARG A 508 10.94 -49.44 -13.58
CA ARG A 508 11.16 -50.81 -14.06
C ARG A 508 12.65 -51.13 -14.26
N GLU A 509 13.41 -50.20 -14.83
CA GLU A 509 14.81 -50.41 -15.22
C GLU A 509 15.79 -50.11 -14.06
N GLU A 510 15.47 -49.16 -13.17
CA GLU A 510 16.38 -48.67 -12.13
C GLU A 510 15.81 -48.73 -10.70
N GLY A 511 14.55 -49.12 -10.55
CA GLY A 511 13.82 -49.18 -9.28
C GLY A 511 13.16 -47.85 -8.90
N PRO A 512 12.09 -47.89 -8.08
CA PRO A 512 11.29 -46.70 -7.72
C PRO A 512 12.08 -45.63 -6.94
N GLN A 513 13.13 -46.02 -6.21
CA GLN A 513 14.02 -45.09 -5.51
C GLN A 513 14.76 -44.14 -6.47
N ALA A 514 14.90 -44.50 -7.75
CA ALA A 514 15.55 -43.66 -8.75
C ALA A 514 14.79 -42.34 -9.02
N LEU A 515 13.47 -42.31 -8.83
CA LEU A 515 12.64 -41.10 -8.95
C LEU A 515 12.89 -40.06 -7.85
N PHE A 516 13.52 -40.47 -6.74
CA PHE A 516 13.85 -39.59 -5.61
C PHE A 516 15.31 -39.11 -5.65
N ARG A 517 16.04 -39.37 -6.74
CA ARG A 517 17.41 -38.86 -6.92
C ARG A 517 17.40 -37.34 -6.92
N GLY A 518 18.38 -36.75 -6.23
CA GLY A 518 18.51 -35.31 -6.12
C GLY A 518 17.52 -34.64 -5.15
N LEU A 519 16.68 -35.40 -4.43
CA LEU A 519 15.69 -34.85 -3.49
C LEU A 519 16.31 -33.91 -2.45
N GLY A 520 17.41 -34.32 -1.80
CA GLY A 520 18.11 -33.45 -0.83
C GLY A 520 18.60 -32.14 -1.46
N SER A 521 19.11 -32.18 -2.69
CA SER A 521 19.52 -30.97 -3.43
C SER A 521 18.31 -30.11 -3.82
N SER A 522 17.18 -30.71 -4.19
CA SER A 522 15.92 -30.01 -4.48
C SER A 522 15.37 -29.28 -3.25
N THR A 523 15.38 -29.94 -2.09
CA THR A 523 14.90 -29.39 -0.83
C THR A 523 15.81 -28.28 -0.30
N ASN A 524 17.13 -28.48 -0.30
CA ASN A 524 18.09 -27.47 0.15
C ASN A 524 18.04 -26.22 -0.73
N ARG A 525 17.86 -26.40 -2.04
CA ARG A 525 17.65 -25.30 -2.98
C ARG A 525 16.41 -24.46 -2.62
N ALA A 526 15.31 -25.09 -2.19
CA ALA A 526 14.10 -24.37 -1.79
C ALA A 526 14.32 -23.51 -0.53
N VAL A 527 15.17 -23.95 0.39
CA VAL A 527 15.57 -23.15 1.56
C VAL A 527 16.46 -21.99 1.11
N LEU A 528 17.52 -22.27 0.33
CA LEU A 528 18.47 -21.24 -0.11
C LEU A 528 17.80 -20.13 -0.93
N ILE A 529 16.93 -20.48 -1.89
CA ILE A 529 16.25 -19.48 -2.71
C ILE A 529 15.42 -18.53 -1.84
N THR A 530 14.71 -19.06 -0.84
CA THR A 530 13.82 -18.28 0.02
C THR A 530 14.61 -17.35 0.94
N VAL A 531 15.64 -17.88 1.61
CA VAL A 531 16.49 -17.11 2.53
C VAL A 531 17.26 -16.04 1.76
N SER A 532 17.94 -16.41 0.66
CA SER A 532 18.75 -15.46 -0.11
C SER A 532 17.91 -14.36 -0.76
N GLN A 533 16.75 -14.70 -1.34
CA GLN A 533 15.91 -13.69 -1.98
C GLN A 533 15.35 -12.69 -0.96
N MET A 534 14.92 -13.15 0.21
CA MET A 534 14.35 -12.29 1.23
C MET A 534 15.39 -11.35 1.85
N THR A 535 16.51 -11.92 2.33
CA THR A 535 17.57 -11.12 2.97
C THR A 535 18.17 -10.11 1.99
N SER A 536 18.42 -10.51 0.74
CA SER A 536 18.96 -9.59 -0.26
C SER A 536 17.95 -8.53 -0.70
N TYR A 537 16.65 -8.86 -0.77
CA TYR A 537 15.63 -7.88 -1.09
C TYR A 537 15.58 -6.74 -0.07
N ASP A 538 15.60 -7.05 1.23
CA ASP A 538 15.57 -6.03 2.27
C ASP A 538 16.80 -5.13 2.22
N VAL A 539 18.00 -5.73 2.04
CA VAL A 539 19.26 -4.97 1.86
C VAL A 539 19.20 -4.07 0.63
N PHE A 540 18.82 -4.59 -0.53
CA PHE A 540 18.76 -3.79 -1.75
C PHE A 540 17.66 -2.73 -1.72
N LYS A 541 16.53 -3.00 -1.06
CA LYS A 541 15.47 -2.01 -0.87
C LYS A 541 15.99 -0.85 -0.04
N GLN A 542 16.65 -1.11 1.09
CA GLN A 542 17.25 -0.05 1.92
C GLN A 542 18.35 0.70 1.16
N MET A 543 19.24 0.00 0.45
CA MET A 543 20.25 0.66 -0.40
C MET A 543 19.62 1.55 -1.49
N CYS A 544 18.51 1.13 -2.11
CA CYS A 544 17.83 1.95 -3.11
C CYS A 544 17.25 3.25 -2.51
N ILE A 545 16.76 3.19 -1.27
CA ILE A 545 16.20 4.34 -0.57
C ILE A 545 17.32 5.25 -0.06
N ASP A 546 18.29 4.67 0.66
CA ASP A 546 19.32 5.41 1.41
C ASP A 546 20.46 5.93 0.52
N GLN A 547 20.86 5.17 -0.51
CA GLN A 547 22.03 5.51 -1.34
C GLN A 547 21.66 6.03 -2.73
N LEU A 548 20.55 5.56 -3.30
CA LEU A 548 20.10 5.97 -4.64
C LEU A 548 18.99 7.03 -4.61
N GLY A 549 18.48 7.40 -3.42
CA GLY A 549 17.43 8.41 -3.26
C GLY A 549 16.10 8.01 -3.92
N LEU A 550 15.89 6.73 -4.21
CA LEU A 550 14.66 6.26 -4.83
C LEU A 550 13.53 6.25 -3.80
N GLN A 551 12.41 6.88 -4.15
CA GLN A 551 11.19 6.85 -3.33
C GLN A 551 10.67 5.42 -3.17
N ASN A 552 9.95 5.12 -2.09
CA ASN A 552 9.29 3.83 -1.90
C ASN A 552 8.11 3.66 -2.89
N GLY A 553 8.45 3.28 -4.12
CA GLY A 553 7.51 3.10 -5.22
C GLY A 553 7.82 1.88 -6.07
N LEU A 554 7.08 1.72 -7.17
CA LEU A 554 7.19 0.57 -8.08
C LEU A 554 8.61 0.33 -8.60
N THR A 555 9.36 1.40 -8.88
CA THR A 555 10.74 1.33 -9.37
C THR A 555 11.69 0.71 -8.33
N THR A 556 11.62 1.16 -7.08
CA THR A 556 12.40 0.61 -5.96
C THR A 556 12.09 -0.87 -5.75
N HIS A 557 10.81 -1.24 -5.77
CA HIS A 557 10.38 -2.64 -5.64
C HIS A 557 10.81 -3.51 -6.82
N PHE A 558 10.77 -2.98 -8.04
CA PHE A 558 11.23 -3.68 -9.24
C PHE A 558 12.75 -3.92 -9.21
N VAL A 559 13.54 -2.89 -8.95
CA VAL A 559 15.01 -2.97 -8.91
C VAL A 559 15.49 -3.87 -7.78
N SER A 560 14.95 -3.70 -6.57
CA SER A 560 15.29 -4.55 -5.42
C SER A 560 14.92 -6.02 -5.65
N SER A 561 13.77 -6.30 -6.28
CA SER A 561 13.35 -7.66 -6.63
C SER A 561 14.26 -8.30 -7.68
N LEU A 562 14.71 -7.52 -8.68
CA LEU A 562 15.62 -7.99 -9.72
C LEU A 562 17.00 -8.34 -9.15
N LEU A 563 17.55 -7.46 -8.29
CA LEU A 563 18.82 -7.67 -7.60
C LEU A 563 18.75 -8.83 -6.59
N ALA A 564 17.65 -8.96 -5.86
CA ALA A 564 17.42 -10.11 -4.99
C ALA A 564 17.34 -11.43 -5.77
N GLY A 565 16.67 -11.42 -6.93
CA GLY A 565 16.64 -12.56 -7.86
C GLY A 565 18.02 -12.94 -8.39
N LEU A 566 18.89 -11.96 -8.65
CA LEU A 566 20.28 -12.16 -9.06
C LEU A 566 21.09 -12.89 -7.98
N VAL A 567 20.99 -12.44 -6.73
CA VAL A 567 21.68 -13.06 -5.60
C VAL A 567 21.17 -14.49 -5.37
N ALA A 568 19.85 -14.66 -5.32
CA ALA A 568 19.24 -15.98 -5.12
C ALA A 568 19.66 -16.99 -6.21
N THR A 569 19.71 -16.56 -7.48
CA THR A 569 20.16 -17.41 -8.60
C THR A 569 21.62 -17.81 -8.45
N THR A 570 22.47 -16.87 -8.05
CA THR A 570 23.90 -17.10 -7.85
C THR A 570 24.16 -18.08 -6.72
N VAL A 571 23.51 -17.89 -5.56
CA VAL A 571 23.64 -18.78 -4.39
C VAL A 571 23.11 -20.19 -4.69
N CYS A 572 22.03 -20.31 -5.47
CA CYS A 572 21.44 -21.60 -5.80
C CYS A 572 22.16 -22.36 -6.91
N SER A 573 22.99 -21.70 -7.72
CA SER A 573 23.57 -22.30 -8.93
C SER A 573 24.41 -23.55 -8.67
N PRO A 574 25.31 -23.59 -7.67
CA PRO A 574 26.06 -24.82 -7.37
C PRO A 574 25.15 -26.02 -7.07
N LEU A 575 24.06 -25.81 -6.32
CA LEU A 575 23.10 -26.87 -6.03
C LEU A 575 22.30 -27.28 -7.27
N ASP A 576 21.97 -26.32 -8.14
CA ASP A 576 21.27 -26.61 -9.40
C ASP A 576 22.11 -27.52 -10.32
N VAL A 577 23.40 -27.23 -10.48
CA VAL A 577 24.27 -28.06 -11.33
C VAL A 577 24.46 -29.45 -10.73
N VAL A 578 24.71 -29.54 -9.42
CA VAL A 578 24.88 -30.82 -8.71
C VAL A 578 23.59 -31.66 -8.79
N LYS A 579 22.43 -31.03 -8.56
CA LYS A 579 21.12 -31.67 -8.68
C LYS A 579 20.92 -32.27 -10.06
N THR A 580 21.09 -31.47 -11.12
CA THR A 580 20.88 -31.90 -12.51
C THR A 580 21.79 -33.07 -12.88
N ARG A 581 23.05 -33.08 -12.43
CA ARG A 581 23.98 -34.18 -12.69
C ARG A 581 23.62 -35.47 -11.94
N ILE A 582 23.22 -35.36 -10.68
CA ILE A 582 22.75 -36.51 -9.89
C ILE A 582 21.48 -37.11 -10.48
N MET A 583 20.54 -36.28 -10.95
CA MET A 583 19.31 -36.72 -11.60
C MET A 583 19.56 -37.37 -12.96
N ASN A 584 20.56 -36.89 -13.71
CA ASN A 584 20.93 -37.44 -15.01
C ASN A 584 21.77 -38.73 -14.91
N ALA A 585 22.43 -38.99 -13.78
CA ALA A 585 23.31 -40.14 -13.58
C ALA A 585 22.56 -41.49 -13.66
N HIS A 586 23.31 -42.52 -14.04
CA HIS A 586 22.90 -43.93 -14.19
C HIS A 586 23.80 -44.83 -13.34
N GLY A 587 23.29 -45.94 -12.79
CA GLY A 587 24.09 -46.93 -12.03
C GLY A 587 24.34 -46.58 -10.54
N LYS A 588 24.79 -47.56 -9.74
CA LYS A 588 24.97 -47.49 -8.26
C LYS A 588 26.27 -46.74 -7.82
N ASP A 589 26.67 -45.69 -8.53
CA ASP A 589 27.93 -45.00 -8.22
C ASP A 589 27.86 -44.16 -6.92
N ASP A 590 28.94 -44.17 -6.14
CA ASP A 590 29.12 -43.42 -4.88
C ASP A 590 29.20 -41.89 -5.09
N ILE A 591 29.18 -41.43 -6.35
CA ILE A 591 29.14 -40.03 -6.79
C ILE A 591 27.73 -39.41 -6.63
N ARG A 592 26.74 -40.18 -6.14
CA ARG A 592 25.36 -39.71 -5.88
C ARG A 592 25.25 -38.73 -4.69
N ARG A 593 26.28 -38.61 -3.84
CA ARG A 593 26.27 -37.67 -2.71
C ARG A 593 26.55 -36.24 -3.19
N PRO A 594 25.69 -35.24 -2.91
CA PRO A 594 25.85 -33.87 -3.39
C PRO A 594 27.23 -33.25 -3.12
N LEU A 595 27.78 -33.46 -1.91
CA LEU A 595 29.10 -32.95 -1.53
C LEU A 595 30.25 -33.64 -2.28
N LYS A 596 30.17 -34.95 -2.53
CA LYS A 596 31.18 -35.69 -3.31
C LYS A 596 31.15 -35.25 -4.77
N MET A 597 29.97 -35.08 -5.36
CA MET A 597 29.80 -34.57 -6.72
C MET A 597 30.36 -33.15 -6.87
N MET A 598 30.05 -32.25 -5.92
CA MET A 598 30.58 -30.89 -5.91
C MET A 598 32.11 -30.88 -5.84
N LYS A 599 32.71 -31.67 -4.94
CA LYS A 599 34.16 -31.82 -4.82
C LYS A 599 34.78 -32.34 -6.12
N TYR A 600 34.19 -33.38 -6.71
CA TYR A 600 34.64 -33.94 -7.99
C TYR A 600 34.63 -32.88 -9.11
N MET A 601 33.55 -32.11 -9.22
CA MET A 601 33.41 -31.04 -10.21
C MET A 601 34.48 -29.96 -10.06
N VAL A 602 34.71 -29.48 -8.84
CA VAL A 602 35.74 -28.46 -8.59
C VAL A 602 37.13 -28.98 -8.96
N GLN A 603 37.44 -30.22 -8.58
CA GLN A 603 38.75 -30.83 -8.83
C GLN A 603 39.01 -31.09 -10.32
N HIS A 604 38.02 -31.58 -11.06
CA HIS A 604 38.21 -32.04 -12.45
C HIS A 604 37.78 -31.01 -13.49
N GLU A 605 36.77 -30.20 -13.21
CA GLU A 605 36.15 -29.29 -14.19
C GLU A 605 36.33 -27.80 -13.85
N GLY A 606 36.91 -27.48 -12.68
CA GLY A 606 37.10 -26.11 -12.21
C GLY A 606 35.88 -25.52 -11.50
N VAL A 607 36.09 -24.39 -10.82
CA VAL A 607 35.04 -23.74 -9.99
C VAL A 607 33.91 -23.19 -10.86
N GLY A 608 34.23 -22.68 -12.06
CA GLY A 608 33.23 -22.18 -13.01
C GLY A 608 32.20 -23.23 -13.45
N SER A 609 32.49 -24.53 -13.30
CA SER A 609 31.55 -25.60 -13.61
C SER A 609 30.28 -25.56 -12.74
N LEU A 610 30.36 -25.01 -11.52
CA LEU A 610 29.25 -24.87 -10.57
C LEU A 610 28.22 -23.81 -11.00
N PHE A 611 28.55 -22.95 -11.97
CA PHE A 611 27.68 -21.88 -12.46
C PHE A 611 27.18 -22.12 -13.89
N ARG A 612 27.37 -23.34 -14.41
CA ARG A 612 26.85 -23.72 -15.73
C ARG A 612 25.32 -23.59 -15.77
N GLY A 613 24.82 -22.92 -16.82
CA GLY A 613 23.39 -22.66 -16.97
C GLY A 613 22.85 -21.53 -16.09
N TRP A 614 23.70 -20.74 -15.42
CA TRP A 614 23.28 -19.59 -14.63
C TRP A 614 22.50 -18.57 -15.49
N MET A 615 23.01 -18.21 -16.66
CA MET A 615 22.37 -17.20 -17.53
C MET A 615 20.95 -17.60 -17.99
N PRO A 616 20.71 -18.78 -18.57
CA PRO A 616 19.34 -19.20 -18.88
C PRO A 616 18.48 -19.35 -17.63
N ALA A 617 19.03 -19.73 -16.47
CA ALA A 617 18.27 -19.78 -15.23
C ALA A 617 17.79 -18.38 -14.78
N PHE A 618 18.65 -17.36 -14.89
CA PHE A 618 18.34 -15.98 -14.53
C PHE A 618 17.36 -15.33 -15.51
N ILE A 619 17.64 -15.39 -16.82
CA ILE A 619 16.77 -14.81 -17.86
C ILE A 619 15.36 -15.41 -17.79
N ARG A 620 15.24 -16.70 -17.48
CA ARG A 620 13.95 -17.38 -17.35
C ARG A 620 13.07 -16.81 -16.23
N LEU A 621 13.65 -16.26 -15.16
CA LEU A 621 12.90 -15.80 -13.99
C LEU A 621 11.87 -14.73 -14.35
N GLY A 622 12.24 -13.75 -15.18
CA GLY A 622 11.36 -12.64 -15.57
C GLY A 622 10.10 -13.13 -16.28
N PRO A 623 10.19 -13.68 -17.50
CA PRO A 623 9.03 -14.14 -18.27
C PRO A 623 8.18 -15.16 -17.51
N HIS A 624 8.83 -16.11 -16.81
CA HIS A 624 8.10 -17.13 -16.06
C HIS A 624 7.27 -16.53 -14.92
N THR A 625 7.86 -15.61 -14.15
CA THR A 625 7.18 -14.99 -13.00
C THR A 625 6.06 -14.07 -13.46
N ILE A 626 6.30 -13.24 -14.47
CA ILE A 626 5.31 -12.31 -15.05
C ILE A 626 4.09 -13.09 -15.55
N VAL A 627 4.30 -14.11 -16.39
CA VAL A 627 3.19 -14.91 -16.93
C VAL A 627 2.46 -15.67 -15.82
N THR A 628 3.18 -16.21 -14.82
CA THR A 628 2.54 -16.91 -13.69
C THR A 628 1.59 -16.00 -12.94
N PHE A 629 1.99 -14.78 -12.59
CA PHE A 629 1.13 -13.87 -11.83
C PHE A 629 -0.03 -13.33 -12.65
N ILE A 630 0.19 -12.99 -13.93
CA ILE A 630 -0.88 -12.56 -14.83
C ILE A 630 -1.95 -13.65 -14.93
N VAL A 631 -1.55 -14.90 -15.23
CA VAL A 631 -2.50 -16.01 -15.36
C VAL A 631 -3.17 -16.33 -14.02
N LEU A 632 -2.43 -16.27 -12.91
CA LEU A 632 -2.99 -16.50 -11.58
C LEU A 632 -4.07 -15.47 -11.24
N GLU A 633 -3.87 -14.20 -11.56
CA GLU A 633 -4.87 -13.16 -11.30
C GLU A 633 -6.08 -13.33 -12.22
N GLN A 634 -5.88 -13.61 -13.51
CA GLN A 634 -6.97 -13.89 -14.44
C GLN A 634 -7.80 -15.13 -14.02
N LEU A 635 -7.16 -16.19 -13.52
CA LEU A 635 -7.87 -17.36 -12.97
C LEU A 635 -8.68 -16.99 -11.73
N LYS A 636 -8.13 -16.14 -10.85
CA LYS A 636 -8.85 -15.65 -9.67
C LYS A 636 -10.03 -14.78 -10.05
N ASP A 637 -9.87 -13.87 -11.00
CA ASP A 637 -10.93 -12.98 -11.46
C ASP A 637 -12.05 -13.78 -12.14
N TRP A 638 -11.70 -14.73 -13.01
CA TRP A 638 -12.66 -15.67 -13.59
C TRP A 638 -13.43 -16.46 -12.52
N HIS A 639 -12.73 -16.95 -11.49
CA HIS A 639 -13.35 -17.66 -10.37
C HIS A 639 -14.24 -16.76 -9.51
N ARG A 640 -13.89 -15.48 -9.33
CA ARG A 640 -14.76 -14.53 -8.63
C ARG A 640 -16.03 -14.29 -9.43
N GLN A 641 -15.92 -14.10 -10.75
CA GLN A 641 -17.07 -13.91 -11.64
C GLN A 641 -18.01 -15.13 -11.65
N PHE A 642 -17.46 -16.35 -11.71
CA PHE A 642 -18.26 -17.57 -11.83
C PHE A 642 -19.01 -17.99 -10.55
N TYR A 643 -18.65 -17.44 -9.39
CA TYR A 643 -19.24 -17.75 -8.09
C TYR A 643 -19.86 -16.51 -7.40
N GLN A 644 -20.03 -15.42 -8.15
CA GLN A 644 -20.77 -14.22 -7.72
C GLN A 644 -22.24 -14.22 -8.17
N ASP A 645 -22.65 -15.17 -9.02
CA ASP A 645 -24.05 -15.57 -9.21
C ASP A 645 -24.52 -16.49 -8.08
#